data_AF-A0A7J4IX68-F1
#
_entry.id   AF-A0A7J4IX68-F1
#
_cell.length_a   1.000
_cell.length_b   1.000
_cell.length_c   1.000
_cell.angle_alpha   90.00
_cell.angle_beta   90.00
_cell.angle_gamma   90.00
#
_symmetry.space_group_name_H-M   'P 1'
#
loop_
_entity.id
_entity.type
_entity.pdbx_description
1 polymer ?
#
loop_
_entity_poly.entity_id
_entity_poly.type
_entity_poly.pdbx_seq_one_letter_code
_entity_poly.pdbx_strand_id
1 'polypeptide(L)'
;MCALADASLSDGLAGYWPLDEGTGTIANDFSGNGHVGTVQNGAAWINGKIGNAISFDGKDSYVRITAASGLPVYNPSTGYSVSAWVKGGPQASKAVYAEGNTANSSPVFWLYADSSGKLGVHIRNSNGTSLVPAQTSAGIAFNNSWKHIAWADFNGAGKLYIDGVLDRVIAYSPQQIALNTSAMGAMIRGSTGNFFKGSVDDLRAYNRELSAGEIREIYDSGKDSITDDSAPSAPAGILATAISSSQASVSWDASADNNEVAGYRIYRNETLAGNSPGISFTDSGLRPDTSYSYTIEAYDAGGNISAMSSAAFATTLPAPPPSSYTLVVTKSGTGSGTITGAGINCGSDCSETLNAGTSVTLTATPGTGSAFSGWSGAGCLGTGACTLSLNSNLALEAGFGSLSAPSIRDWYVSTGGSNTNSGSNSSPFLTLDYALGKANAGDTIRLAAGTFAGGSTKRNGTASYPITITGLGDGTTIINGKLTVYNSYYKITGIKFQGTTLALYGSGANNNTIERNEFTKGAQGIYMQGGETNDGTSGPAFTRIMNNTFYAPTGNGMVAMIGHDNTVSNNIFRDGLGYDALRVWGKTQVISGNQFIRFNSDQGATGGNHADIIQTFESSAKMTARGIVFERNYIMDSNGQFGNLDSGSGYADMQDWTFRNNIFLRSRLQLNNTLPGVRIYNNTIYDSPFTIGFLFAANADGTGAHNGQVFNNLFISVGDGLSKGTGFYSFNPRLRGMGAGYNIITDRDNSAKVLYYPETHGINGGVTPQEIFADPANGDLRLKPNSPAINAGTDLSTGFNTDYAGTPRPQGTGWDIGAYEYMANSQAPVPTDSDGDGVPNTQDRCPKTAAAARAFVNRYGCALPIATKFDIAPDFNATDINGMQNLELGISQYGKISYTNKSILLVKMSAGEDDMLNLDADLNISQNKITLNQNNLPQLNQSATITIYNTNFTNPKILKDGTECTNCQIASYNRNSKTITFSVPEF
;
A
#
# COMPACT_ATOMS: atom_id res chain seq x y z
N MET A 1 42.74 31.72 8.98
CA MET A 1 42.31 30.32 8.82
C MET A 1 43.33 29.66 7.91
N CYS A 2 43.91 28.55 8.37
CA CYS A 2 44.98 27.83 7.69
C CYS A 2 44.45 27.20 6.39
N ALA A 3 45.27 27.22 5.34
CA ALA A 3 44.98 26.76 3.99
C ALA A 3 44.46 25.30 3.95
N LEU A 4 43.30 25.13 3.32
CA LEU A 4 42.85 23.87 2.71
C LEU A 4 42.76 24.06 1.19
N ALA A 5 43.78 24.69 0.60
CA ALA A 5 44.02 24.62 -0.84
C ALA A 5 45.21 23.68 -1.06
N ASP A 6 45.25 23.07 -2.24
CA ASP A 6 46.48 22.58 -2.90
C ASP A 6 46.84 21.07 -2.82
N ALA A 7 45.85 20.17 -2.81
CA ALA A 7 46.08 18.75 -3.14
C ALA A 7 45.35 18.28 -4.42
N SER A 8 44.24 18.92 -4.81
CA SER A 8 43.46 18.58 -6.01
C SER A 8 44.06 19.17 -7.29
N LEU A 9 44.45 20.44 -7.29
CA LEU A 9 44.94 21.16 -8.49
C LEU A 9 46.36 20.77 -8.93
N SER A 10 47.11 20.08 -8.08
CA SER A 10 48.41 19.47 -8.41
C SER A 10 48.27 18.09 -9.05
N ASP A 11 47.16 17.38 -8.83
CA ASP A 11 46.95 16.05 -9.39
C ASP A 11 46.75 16.11 -10.90
N GLY A 12 47.51 15.28 -11.64
CA GLY A 12 47.48 15.25 -13.10
C GLY A 12 47.95 16.53 -13.79
N LEU A 13 48.57 17.47 -13.08
CA LEU A 13 49.13 18.70 -13.65
C LEU A 13 50.34 18.36 -14.52
N ALA A 14 50.17 18.47 -15.84
CA ALA A 14 51.20 18.14 -16.81
C ALA A 14 52.13 19.33 -17.10
N GLY A 15 51.61 20.57 -17.08
CA GLY A 15 52.41 21.78 -17.25
C GLY A 15 51.71 23.02 -16.68
N TYR A 16 52.47 23.94 -16.10
CA TYR A 16 51.96 25.20 -15.54
C TYR A 16 52.91 26.35 -15.84
N TRP A 17 52.46 27.33 -16.61
CA TRP A 17 53.19 28.56 -16.90
C TRP A 17 52.42 29.77 -16.33
N PRO A 18 52.83 30.27 -15.14
CA PRO A 18 52.30 31.52 -14.59
C PRO A 18 52.58 32.72 -15.51
N LEU A 19 53.74 32.70 -16.20
CA LEU A 19 54.22 33.80 -17.04
C LEU A 19 54.61 35.07 -16.25
N ASP A 20 55.11 34.86 -15.04
CA ASP A 20 55.52 35.93 -14.12
C ASP A 20 56.98 36.40 -14.26
N GLU A 21 57.78 35.82 -15.18
CA GLU A 21 59.20 36.16 -15.33
C GLU A 21 59.44 37.63 -15.72
N GLY A 22 58.48 38.25 -16.41
CA GLY A 22 58.46 39.67 -16.76
C GLY A 22 59.52 40.12 -17.79
N THR A 23 60.53 39.30 -18.09
CA THR A 23 61.60 39.57 -19.06
C THR A 23 62.24 38.28 -19.60
N GLY A 24 63.03 38.39 -20.67
CA GLY A 24 63.84 37.29 -21.21
C GLY A 24 63.11 36.41 -22.22
N THR A 25 63.71 35.27 -22.56
CA THR A 25 63.22 34.34 -23.59
C THR A 25 62.71 33.01 -23.03
N ILE A 26 62.54 32.91 -21.71
CA ILE A 26 62.19 31.68 -21.01
C ILE A 26 60.88 31.89 -20.27
N ALA A 27 59.93 30.99 -20.48
CA ALA A 27 58.71 30.83 -19.69
C ALA A 27 58.84 29.53 -18.89
N ASN A 28 59.04 29.62 -17.57
CA ASN A 28 59.30 28.45 -16.75
C ASN A 28 58.02 27.64 -16.50
N ASP A 29 58.20 26.34 -16.39
CA ASP A 29 57.15 25.41 -15.98
C ASP A 29 57.21 25.18 -14.46
N PHE A 30 56.15 25.58 -13.76
CA PHE A 30 55.97 25.47 -12.33
C PHE A 30 55.22 24.18 -11.91
N SER A 31 54.86 23.30 -12.86
CA SER A 31 54.27 22.00 -12.52
C SER A 31 55.27 21.01 -11.90
N GLY A 32 56.58 21.27 -12.08
CA GLY A 32 57.66 20.37 -11.67
C GLY A 32 58.07 19.35 -12.74
N ASN A 33 57.45 19.35 -13.92
CA ASN A 33 57.78 18.40 -15.01
C ASN A 33 58.84 18.92 -15.99
N GLY A 34 59.24 20.19 -15.88
CA GLY A 34 60.37 20.76 -16.61
C GLY A 34 60.06 21.12 -18.06
N HIS A 35 58.79 21.34 -18.41
CA HIS A 35 58.35 21.73 -19.76
C HIS A 35 58.56 23.22 -20.04
N VAL A 36 59.81 23.67 -19.97
CA VAL A 36 60.16 25.07 -20.16
C VAL A 36 59.77 25.56 -21.57
N GLY A 37 59.04 26.67 -21.62
CA GLY A 37 58.69 27.38 -22.83
C GLY A 37 59.79 28.34 -23.29
N THR A 38 60.03 28.42 -24.60
CA THR A 38 60.93 29.43 -25.19
C THR A 38 60.12 30.48 -25.94
N VAL A 39 60.25 31.74 -25.53
CA VAL A 39 59.59 32.89 -26.17
C VAL A 39 60.29 33.19 -27.50
N GLN A 40 59.50 33.31 -28.57
CA GLN A 40 59.98 33.47 -29.95
C GLN A 40 59.54 34.81 -30.54
N ASN A 41 60.39 35.36 -31.41
CA ASN A 41 60.08 36.47 -32.32
C ASN A 41 59.43 37.70 -31.64
N GLY A 42 59.91 38.07 -30.45
CA GLY A 42 59.55 39.34 -29.81
C GLY A 42 58.15 39.37 -29.17
N ALA A 43 57.60 38.23 -28.76
CA ALA A 43 56.46 38.25 -27.84
C ALA A 43 56.86 39.02 -26.57
N ALA A 44 56.01 39.98 -26.16
CA ALA A 44 56.37 40.98 -25.16
C ALA A 44 55.82 40.58 -23.78
N TRP A 45 56.64 40.69 -22.75
CA TRP A 45 56.17 40.62 -21.37
C TRP A 45 55.40 41.90 -21.03
N ILE A 46 54.21 41.74 -20.48
CA ILE A 46 53.31 42.83 -20.08
C ILE A 46 52.74 42.54 -18.69
N ASN A 47 52.05 43.51 -18.07
CA ASN A 47 51.25 43.23 -16.89
C ASN A 47 50.10 42.28 -17.26
N GLY A 48 50.00 41.21 -16.48
CA GLY A 48 49.03 40.14 -16.66
C GLY A 48 47.68 40.42 -16.03
N LYS A 49 46.88 39.37 -15.97
CA LYS A 49 45.72 39.23 -15.12
C LYS A 49 46.11 38.84 -13.69
N ILE A 50 47.21 38.11 -13.56
CA ILE A 50 47.91 37.75 -12.34
C ILE A 50 49.37 38.07 -12.61
N GLY A 51 49.97 39.01 -11.89
CA GLY A 51 51.38 39.36 -12.09
C GLY A 51 51.72 39.79 -13.53
N ASN A 52 52.54 39.02 -14.25
CA ASN A 52 52.91 39.30 -15.65
C ASN A 52 52.24 38.33 -16.64
N ALA A 53 52.26 38.70 -17.91
CA ALA A 53 51.74 37.88 -19.00
C ALA A 53 52.60 38.05 -20.25
N ILE A 54 52.39 37.18 -21.24
CA ILE A 54 52.99 37.34 -22.56
C ILE A 54 51.95 37.84 -23.56
N SER A 55 52.29 38.91 -24.28
CA SER A 55 51.53 39.49 -25.38
C SER A 55 52.11 39.10 -26.73
N PHE A 56 51.21 38.67 -27.61
CA PHE A 56 51.48 38.20 -28.97
C PHE A 56 50.94 39.19 -30.00
N ASP A 57 51.71 39.38 -31.07
CA ASP A 57 51.49 40.41 -32.09
C ASP A 57 50.55 40.00 -33.24
N GLY A 58 50.23 38.70 -33.33
CA GLY A 58 49.40 38.11 -34.38
C GLY A 58 50.08 37.87 -35.71
N LYS A 59 51.41 38.08 -35.82
CA LYS A 59 52.17 37.90 -37.06
C LYS A 59 53.08 36.69 -37.03
N ASP A 60 53.98 36.59 -36.05
CA ASP A 60 54.96 35.50 -35.95
C ASP A 60 55.50 35.22 -34.53
N SER A 61 55.00 35.94 -33.50
CA SER A 61 55.36 35.74 -32.09
C SER A 61 54.59 34.59 -31.44
N TYR A 62 55.27 33.77 -30.62
CA TYR A 62 54.69 32.62 -29.90
C TYR A 62 55.63 32.11 -28.80
N VAL A 63 55.14 31.20 -27.95
CA VAL A 63 55.99 30.42 -27.03
C VAL A 63 56.01 28.96 -27.48
N ARG A 64 57.21 28.43 -27.73
CA ARG A 64 57.41 27.01 -28.05
C ARG A 64 57.60 26.20 -26.78
N ILE A 65 56.80 25.16 -26.57
CA ILE A 65 56.96 24.22 -25.46
C ILE A 65 57.55 22.92 -26.03
N THR A 66 58.73 22.53 -25.53
CA THR A 66 59.42 21.32 -25.99
C THR A 66 58.72 20.08 -25.45
N ALA A 67 58.42 19.11 -26.32
CA ALA A 67 57.79 17.87 -25.90
C ALA A 67 58.69 17.05 -24.96
N ALA A 68 58.13 16.61 -23.85
CA ALA A 68 58.73 15.68 -22.90
C ALA A 68 57.60 14.85 -22.25
N SER A 69 57.94 13.92 -21.34
CA SER A 69 56.94 13.06 -20.69
C SER A 69 55.77 13.89 -20.12
N GLY A 70 54.53 13.55 -20.49
CA GLY A 70 53.32 14.27 -20.06
C GLY A 70 52.78 15.35 -21.02
N LEU A 71 53.57 15.80 -22.01
CA LEU A 71 53.12 16.71 -23.08
C LEU A 71 53.51 16.18 -24.46
N PRO A 72 52.61 16.21 -25.46
CA PRO A 72 51.26 16.80 -25.48
C PRO A 72 50.22 16.11 -24.56
N VAL A 73 49.29 16.86 -23.96
CA VAL A 73 48.28 16.33 -23.01
C VAL A 73 47.14 15.57 -23.68
N TYR A 74 46.89 15.74 -24.98
CA TYR A 74 45.77 15.07 -25.64
C TYR A 74 45.83 13.54 -25.47
N ASN A 75 44.90 13.03 -24.65
CA ASN A 75 44.67 11.60 -24.48
C ASN A 75 43.20 11.38 -24.09
N PRO A 76 42.32 11.04 -25.05
CA PRO A 76 40.90 10.84 -24.76
C PRO A 76 40.62 9.66 -23.82
N SER A 77 41.56 8.72 -23.64
CA SER A 77 41.38 7.56 -22.76
C SER A 77 41.66 7.85 -21.29
N THR A 78 42.55 8.81 -20.99
CA THR A 78 42.83 9.25 -19.61
C THR A 78 42.11 10.56 -19.25
N GLY A 79 41.60 11.27 -20.25
CA GLY A 79 41.09 12.62 -20.14
C GLY A 79 42.21 13.65 -20.20
N TYR A 80 41.86 14.89 -20.49
CA TYR A 80 42.82 16.00 -20.59
C TYR A 80 42.11 17.35 -20.42
N SER A 81 42.83 18.34 -19.91
CA SER A 81 42.29 19.70 -19.73
C SER A 81 43.35 20.77 -20.00
N VAL A 82 42.90 21.95 -20.44
CA VAL A 82 43.74 23.15 -20.61
C VAL A 82 42.97 24.36 -20.11
N SER A 83 43.60 25.22 -19.31
CA SER A 83 43.03 26.49 -18.85
C SER A 83 44.03 27.63 -19.00
N ALA A 84 43.54 28.85 -19.18
CA ALA A 84 44.36 30.06 -19.19
C ALA A 84 43.52 31.32 -18.96
N TRP A 85 44.15 32.38 -18.49
CA TRP A 85 43.66 33.74 -18.65
C TRP A 85 44.07 34.28 -20.02
N VAL A 86 43.12 34.90 -20.72
CA VAL A 86 43.33 35.45 -22.06
C VAL A 86 42.77 36.86 -22.20
N LYS A 87 43.46 37.70 -22.97
CA LYS A 87 42.99 39.03 -23.36
C LYS A 87 43.25 39.27 -24.84
N GLY A 88 42.18 39.33 -25.62
CA GLY A 88 42.27 39.63 -27.05
C GLY A 88 40.89 39.91 -27.64
N GLY A 89 40.83 40.43 -28.86
CA GLY A 89 39.59 40.68 -29.58
C GLY A 89 39.18 39.52 -30.50
N PRO A 90 38.05 39.65 -31.22
CA PRO A 90 37.62 38.71 -32.25
C PRO A 90 38.66 38.54 -33.37
N GLN A 91 38.97 37.29 -33.72
CA GLN A 91 40.05 36.95 -34.67
C GLN A 91 39.73 35.65 -35.42
N ALA A 92 40.02 35.54 -36.72
CA ALA A 92 39.69 34.32 -37.46
C ALA A 92 40.68 33.17 -37.16
N SER A 93 40.28 32.23 -36.29
CA SER A 93 40.96 30.96 -36.01
C SER A 93 42.40 31.11 -35.54
N LYS A 94 42.63 31.97 -34.54
CA LYS A 94 43.96 32.25 -33.99
C LYS A 94 44.20 31.52 -32.66
N ALA A 95 45.30 30.78 -32.57
CA ALA A 95 45.52 29.77 -31.54
C ALA A 95 46.07 30.37 -30.24
N VAL A 96 45.33 30.19 -29.14
CA VAL A 96 45.79 30.52 -27.80
C VAL A 96 46.73 29.43 -27.29
N TYR A 97 46.30 28.18 -27.38
CA TYR A 97 47.07 26.99 -27.06
C TYR A 97 46.86 25.96 -28.16
N ALA A 98 47.93 25.28 -28.57
CA ALA A 98 47.86 24.23 -29.57
C ALA A 98 48.86 23.11 -29.32
N GLU A 99 48.43 21.90 -29.64
CA GLU A 99 49.25 20.71 -29.72
C GLU A 99 49.22 20.19 -31.15
N GLY A 100 50.40 19.91 -31.71
CA GLY A 100 50.54 19.57 -33.12
C GLY A 100 51.57 18.50 -33.38
N ASN A 101 51.71 18.15 -34.66
CA ASN A 101 52.76 17.28 -35.15
C ASN A 101 53.67 18.05 -36.11
N THR A 102 54.96 18.17 -35.79
CA THR A 102 55.94 18.93 -36.57
C THR A 102 56.26 18.32 -37.94
N ALA A 103 55.94 17.04 -38.17
CA ALA A 103 56.25 16.36 -39.42
C ALA A 103 55.22 16.62 -40.54
N ASN A 104 54.02 17.12 -40.21
CA ASN A 104 52.89 17.22 -41.15
C ASN A 104 51.87 18.29 -40.71
N SER A 105 50.81 18.52 -41.50
CA SER A 105 49.78 19.53 -41.17
C SER A 105 48.65 19.01 -40.28
N SER A 106 48.65 17.71 -39.95
CA SER A 106 47.65 17.02 -39.12
C SER A 106 48.28 15.72 -38.59
N PRO A 107 48.02 15.30 -37.34
CA PRO A 107 46.94 15.72 -36.44
C PRO A 107 47.25 16.99 -35.64
N VAL A 108 46.21 17.58 -35.05
CA VAL A 108 46.28 18.82 -34.26
C VAL A 108 45.10 18.93 -33.28
N PHE A 109 45.35 19.49 -32.10
CA PHE A 109 44.37 19.93 -31.10
C PHE A 109 44.66 21.40 -30.79
N TRP A 110 43.66 22.28 -30.82
CA TRP A 110 43.89 23.66 -30.41
C TRP A 110 42.66 24.38 -29.87
N LEU A 111 42.91 25.33 -28.98
CA LEU A 111 41.97 26.34 -28.49
C LEU A 111 42.24 27.66 -29.22
N TYR A 112 41.20 28.30 -29.73
CA TYR A 112 41.35 29.49 -30.56
C TYR A 112 40.31 30.57 -30.29
N ALA A 113 40.67 31.81 -30.64
CA ALA A 113 39.72 32.89 -30.83
C ALA A 113 39.09 32.79 -32.22
N ASP A 114 37.76 32.90 -32.30
CA ASP A 114 37.01 32.98 -33.56
C ASP A 114 36.66 34.43 -33.96
N SER A 115 36.16 34.61 -35.19
CA SER A 115 35.86 35.93 -35.77
C SER A 115 34.71 36.67 -35.08
N SER A 116 33.95 35.99 -34.24
CA SER A 116 32.88 36.56 -33.40
C SER A 116 33.32 36.77 -31.94
N GLY A 117 34.58 36.48 -31.61
CA GLY A 117 35.13 36.63 -30.26
C GLY A 117 34.81 35.47 -29.32
N LYS A 118 34.35 34.34 -29.85
CA LYS A 118 34.05 33.16 -29.05
C LYS A 118 35.28 32.25 -28.95
N LEU A 119 35.28 31.41 -27.92
CA LEU A 119 36.29 30.37 -27.70
C LEU A 119 35.96 29.16 -28.55
N GLY A 120 36.85 28.84 -29.48
CA GLY A 120 36.75 27.66 -30.32
C GLY A 120 37.67 26.53 -29.88
N VAL A 121 37.25 25.29 -30.16
CA VAL A 121 38.05 24.08 -30.05
C VAL A 121 38.01 23.30 -31.37
N HIS A 122 39.15 22.77 -31.79
CA HIS A 122 39.23 21.95 -32.99
C HIS A 122 40.22 20.80 -32.81
N ILE A 123 39.81 19.61 -33.28
CA ILE A 123 40.61 18.39 -33.20
C ILE A 123 40.58 17.71 -34.56
N ARG A 124 41.75 17.44 -35.14
CA ARG A 124 41.89 16.73 -36.42
C ARG A 124 42.77 15.52 -36.28
N ASN A 125 42.36 14.40 -36.89
CA ASN A 125 43.17 13.20 -36.96
C ASN A 125 44.27 13.29 -38.02
N SER A 126 45.12 12.27 -38.11
CA SER A 126 46.26 12.24 -39.03
C SER A 126 45.88 12.31 -40.51
N ASN A 127 44.63 11.99 -40.87
CA ASN A 127 44.11 12.07 -42.24
C ASN A 127 43.51 13.45 -42.56
N GLY A 128 43.56 14.40 -41.63
CA GLY A 128 42.96 15.72 -41.76
C GLY A 128 41.45 15.76 -41.49
N THR A 129 40.84 14.64 -41.09
CA THR A 129 39.43 14.58 -40.71
C THR A 129 39.20 15.32 -39.39
N SER A 130 38.22 16.21 -39.36
CA SER A 130 37.80 16.89 -38.13
C SER A 130 37.04 15.92 -37.22
N LEU A 131 37.60 15.62 -36.05
CA LEU A 131 36.93 14.88 -34.98
C LEU A 131 35.99 15.80 -34.21
N VAL A 132 36.42 17.05 -33.96
CA VAL A 132 35.59 18.14 -33.44
C VAL A 132 35.53 19.25 -34.50
N PRO A 133 34.45 19.35 -35.30
CA PRO A 133 34.34 20.37 -36.33
C PRO A 133 34.11 21.74 -35.68
N ALA A 134 35.09 22.65 -35.81
CA ALA A 134 35.17 24.05 -35.33
C ALA A 134 34.02 24.50 -34.40
N GLN A 135 33.90 23.86 -33.23
CA GLN A 135 32.83 24.17 -32.27
C GLN A 135 33.30 25.33 -31.40
N THR A 136 32.38 26.25 -31.12
CA THR A 136 32.68 27.46 -30.35
C THR A 136 31.74 27.60 -29.15
N SER A 137 32.17 28.38 -28.16
CA SER A 137 31.38 28.74 -26.99
C SER A 137 30.07 29.44 -27.37
N ALA A 138 29.09 29.42 -26.47
CA ALA A 138 27.91 30.27 -26.55
C ALA A 138 28.31 31.73 -26.26
N GLY A 139 29.04 31.97 -25.16
CA GLY A 139 29.53 33.27 -24.71
C GLY A 139 30.77 33.78 -25.46
N ILE A 140 31.06 35.07 -25.25
CA ILE A 140 32.21 35.78 -25.82
C ILE A 140 33.39 35.72 -24.83
N ALA A 141 34.50 35.11 -25.26
CA ALA A 141 35.74 35.02 -24.48
C ALA A 141 36.79 36.05 -24.91
N PHE A 142 36.67 36.62 -26.10
CA PHE A 142 37.66 37.53 -26.70
C PHE A 142 37.01 38.88 -27.05
N ASN A 143 36.93 39.76 -26.05
CA ASN A 143 36.36 41.10 -26.14
C ASN A 143 37.34 42.21 -25.70
N ASN A 144 38.65 41.94 -25.78
CA ASN A 144 39.74 42.77 -25.28
C ASN A 144 39.80 42.96 -23.75
N SER A 145 38.97 42.24 -22.99
CA SER A 145 39.11 42.14 -21.52
C SER A 145 39.75 40.81 -21.13
N TRP A 146 40.34 40.74 -19.94
CA TRP A 146 40.82 39.47 -19.39
C TRP A 146 39.63 38.54 -19.12
N LYS A 147 39.70 37.32 -19.65
CA LYS A 147 38.72 36.24 -19.48
C LYS A 147 39.45 34.95 -19.14
N HIS A 148 38.88 34.17 -18.22
CA HIS A 148 39.38 32.82 -17.98
C HIS A 148 38.72 31.86 -18.95
N ILE A 149 39.50 31.04 -19.64
CA ILE A 149 39.00 30.01 -20.55
C ILE A 149 39.47 28.64 -20.10
N ALA A 150 38.64 27.62 -20.28
CA ALA A 150 39.08 26.23 -20.11
C ALA A 150 38.41 25.25 -21.07
N TRP A 151 39.14 24.19 -21.39
CA TRP A 151 38.66 22.98 -22.04
C TRP A 151 38.93 21.79 -21.13
N ALA A 152 37.94 20.93 -20.92
CA ALA A 152 38.08 19.67 -20.17
C ALA A 152 37.35 18.55 -20.93
N ASP A 153 38.00 17.41 -21.14
CA ASP A 153 37.44 16.29 -21.88
C ASP A 153 37.84 14.95 -21.26
N PHE A 154 36.86 14.05 -21.19
CA PHE A 154 37.08 12.62 -21.00
C PHE A 154 36.24 11.84 -22.02
N ASN A 155 36.89 10.95 -22.77
CA ASN A 155 36.24 10.03 -23.69
C ASN A 155 35.27 10.70 -24.70
N GLY A 156 35.60 11.91 -25.19
CA GLY A 156 34.82 12.62 -26.20
C GLY A 156 33.62 13.39 -25.66
N ALA A 157 33.54 13.58 -24.34
CA ALA A 157 32.54 14.39 -23.65
C ALA A 157 33.10 15.78 -23.26
N GLY A 158 33.62 16.51 -24.25
CA GLY A 158 34.35 17.76 -24.04
C GLY A 158 33.48 18.92 -23.55
N LYS A 159 34.07 19.80 -22.75
CA LYS A 159 33.41 20.92 -22.07
C LYS A 159 34.22 22.21 -22.20
N LEU A 160 33.57 23.28 -22.64
CA LEU A 160 34.13 24.63 -22.67
C LEU A 160 33.63 25.44 -21.48
N TYR A 161 34.53 26.20 -20.87
CA TYR A 161 34.24 27.10 -19.76
C TYR A 161 34.71 28.52 -20.07
N ILE A 162 33.94 29.51 -19.61
CA ILE A 162 34.30 30.94 -19.62
C ILE A 162 34.11 31.49 -18.20
N ASP A 163 35.10 32.19 -17.66
CA ASP A 163 35.09 32.80 -16.33
C ASP A 163 34.70 31.82 -15.21
N GLY A 164 35.20 30.57 -15.33
CA GLY A 164 34.93 29.51 -14.35
C GLY A 164 33.55 28.86 -14.48
N VAL A 165 32.73 29.26 -15.45
CA VAL A 165 31.36 28.75 -15.67
C VAL A 165 31.30 27.86 -16.90
N LEU A 166 30.64 26.70 -16.80
CA LEU A 166 30.39 25.80 -17.94
C LEU A 166 29.55 26.53 -18.99
N ASP A 167 30.11 26.67 -20.19
CA ASP A 167 29.47 27.38 -21.29
C ASP A 167 28.89 26.42 -22.34
N ARG A 168 29.60 25.34 -22.68
CA ARG A 168 29.14 24.37 -23.68
C ARG A 168 29.68 22.97 -23.47
N VAL A 169 28.85 21.96 -23.76
CA VAL A 169 29.23 20.54 -23.87
C VAL A 169 29.27 20.15 -25.35
N ILE A 170 30.31 19.42 -25.76
CA ILE A 170 30.57 18.98 -27.12
C ILE A 170 30.84 17.48 -27.10
N ALA A 171 29.89 16.70 -27.63
CA ALA A 171 30.05 15.25 -27.79
C ALA A 171 30.66 14.93 -29.15
N TYR A 172 31.67 14.05 -29.19
CA TYR A 172 32.27 13.54 -30.42
C TYR A 172 32.85 12.13 -30.21
N SER A 173 33.19 11.44 -31.30
CA SER A 173 33.87 10.14 -31.25
C SER A 173 35.39 10.35 -31.23
N PRO A 174 36.08 10.15 -30.09
CA PRO A 174 37.50 10.43 -30.00
C PRO A 174 38.34 9.36 -30.70
N GLN A 175 39.50 9.77 -31.20
CA GLN A 175 40.52 8.89 -31.75
C GLN A 175 41.86 9.25 -31.12
N GLN A 176 42.72 8.27 -30.81
CA GLN A 176 44.09 8.55 -30.42
C GLN A 176 44.86 9.14 -31.61
N ILE A 177 45.54 10.28 -31.40
CA ILE A 177 46.31 10.98 -32.43
C ILE A 177 47.73 11.25 -31.94
N ALA A 178 48.71 11.20 -32.86
CA ALA A 178 50.11 11.35 -32.51
C ALA A 178 50.56 12.82 -32.64
N LEU A 179 50.62 13.52 -31.51
CA LEU A 179 51.14 14.88 -31.38
C LEU A 179 52.56 14.83 -30.81
N ASN A 180 53.41 15.81 -31.14
CA ASN A 180 54.81 15.85 -30.70
C ASN A 180 55.33 17.26 -30.33
N THR A 181 54.45 18.25 -30.22
CA THR A 181 54.80 19.61 -29.82
C THR A 181 53.59 20.33 -29.23
N SER A 182 53.83 21.23 -28.27
CA SER A 182 52.83 22.15 -27.74
C SER A 182 53.31 23.60 -27.91
N ALA A 183 52.38 24.54 -27.98
CA ALA A 183 52.69 25.95 -28.14
C ALA A 183 51.60 26.85 -27.58
N MET A 184 52.00 28.03 -27.12
CA MET A 184 51.11 29.13 -26.73
C MET A 184 51.25 30.27 -27.74
N GLY A 185 50.14 30.87 -28.14
CA GLY A 185 50.11 31.98 -29.09
C GLY A 185 50.29 31.60 -30.57
N ALA A 186 50.51 30.32 -30.90
CA ALA A 186 50.54 29.82 -32.27
C ALA A 186 50.24 28.32 -32.34
N MET A 187 50.08 27.81 -33.56
CA MET A 187 50.05 26.39 -33.85
C MET A 187 51.33 25.97 -34.55
N ILE A 188 52.09 25.07 -33.92
CA ILE A 188 53.28 24.46 -34.50
C ILE A 188 52.90 23.13 -35.14
N ARG A 189 52.97 23.07 -36.46
CA ARG A 189 52.83 21.86 -37.29
C ARG A 189 53.92 21.88 -38.36
N GLY A 190 53.79 21.11 -39.45
CA GLY A 190 54.74 21.13 -40.58
C GLY A 190 55.12 22.54 -41.08
N SER A 191 54.28 23.55 -40.83
CA SER A 191 54.68 24.96 -40.72
C SER A 191 54.01 25.63 -39.51
N THR A 192 54.68 26.59 -38.88
CA THR A 192 54.11 27.38 -37.78
C THR A 192 53.13 28.42 -38.34
N GLY A 193 51.97 28.56 -37.73
CA GLY A 193 50.95 29.52 -38.18
C GLY A 193 49.88 29.78 -37.13
N ASN A 194 48.78 30.44 -37.55
CA ASN A 194 47.63 30.76 -36.69
C ASN A 194 48.00 31.64 -35.47
N PHE A 195 48.97 32.55 -35.64
CA PHE A 195 49.47 33.45 -34.59
C PHE A 195 48.36 34.29 -33.95
N PHE A 196 48.26 34.21 -32.62
CA PHE A 196 47.32 34.95 -31.81
C PHE A 196 47.76 36.40 -31.64
N LYS A 197 46.80 37.32 -31.71
CA LYS A 197 46.99 38.72 -31.35
C LYS A 197 46.27 38.98 -30.02
N GLY A 198 47.02 39.09 -28.94
CA GLY A 198 46.46 39.18 -27.60
C GLY A 198 47.43 38.66 -26.57
N SER A 199 46.98 38.56 -25.34
CA SER A 199 47.83 38.18 -24.21
C SER A 199 47.31 36.92 -23.54
N VAL A 200 48.23 36.10 -23.04
CA VAL A 200 47.96 34.86 -22.31
C VAL A 200 48.70 34.91 -20.98
N ASP A 201 48.05 34.41 -19.95
CA ASP A 201 48.51 34.41 -18.56
C ASP A 201 48.02 33.12 -17.85
N ASP A 202 48.77 32.65 -16.86
CA ASP A 202 48.43 31.52 -15.97
C ASP A 202 47.95 30.28 -16.73
N LEU A 203 48.71 29.85 -17.74
CA LEU A 203 48.32 28.71 -18.58
C LEU A 203 48.63 27.38 -17.89
N ARG A 204 47.66 26.48 -17.81
CA ARG A 204 47.77 25.16 -17.19
C ARG A 204 47.29 24.07 -18.15
N ALA A 205 47.97 22.93 -18.14
CA ALA A 205 47.61 21.74 -18.90
C ALA A 205 47.62 20.49 -18.00
N TYR A 206 46.62 19.65 -18.14
CA TYR A 206 46.38 18.48 -17.28
C TYR A 206 46.20 17.20 -18.12
N ASN A 207 46.72 16.07 -17.64
CA ASN A 207 46.57 14.74 -18.24
C ASN A 207 45.32 13.98 -17.74
N ARG A 208 44.35 14.72 -17.22
CA ARG A 208 43.03 14.27 -16.77
C ARG A 208 41.96 15.32 -17.05
N GLU A 209 40.70 14.93 -16.93
CA GLU A 209 39.58 15.88 -16.92
C GLU A 209 39.54 16.64 -15.57
N LEU A 210 39.48 17.97 -15.63
CA LEU A 210 39.17 18.83 -14.48
C LEU A 210 37.67 18.91 -14.24
N SER A 211 37.28 18.90 -12.97
CA SER A 211 35.90 19.16 -12.56
C SER A 211 35.52 20.64 -12.68
N ALA A 212 34.22 20.92 -12.71
CA ALA A 212 33.73 22.30 -12.74
C ALA A 212 34.14 23.11 -11.48
N GLY A 213 34.28 22.45 -10.33
CA GLY A 213 34.73 23.09 -9.08
C GLY A 213 36.20 23.52 -9.16
N GLU A 214 37.07 22.64 -9.67
CA GLU A 214 38.49 22.95 -9.89
C GLU A 214 38.65 24.10 -10.89
N ILE A 215 37.90 24.09 -12.00
CA ILE A 215 37.94 25.18 -12.99
C ILE A 215 37.47 26.52 -12.40
N ARG A 216 36.51 26.50 -11.48
CA ARG A 216 36.06 27.70 -10.76
C ARG A 216 37.10 28.20 -9.76
N GLU A 217 37.79 27.30 -9.05
CA GLU A 217 38.86 27.63 -8.13
C GLU A 217 40.04 28.33 -8.86
N ILE A 218 40.42 27.84 -10.04
CA ILE A 218 41.42 28.48 -10.90
C ILE A 218 40.98 29.90 -11.28
N TYR A 219 39.72 30.10 -11.70
CA TYR A 219 39.21 31.44 -12.02
C TYR A 219 39.22 32.41 -10.82
N ASP A 220 38.78 31.96 -9.64
CA ASP A 220 38.70 32.85 -8.48
C ASP A 220 40.10 33.31 -8.00
N SER A 221 41.16 32.56 -8.32
CA SER A 221 42.54 32.92 -7.99
C SER A 221 43.11 34.14 -8.73
N GLY A 222 42.52 34.56 -9.86
CA GLY A 222 43.06 35.61 -10.74
C GLY A 222 42.36 36.97 -10.74
N LYS A 223 41.65 37.33 -9.66
CA LYS A 223 40.83 38.54 -9.58
C LYS A 223 41.57 39.71 -8.89
N ASP A 224 42.40 40.46 -9.65
CA ASP A 224 43.30 41.54 -9.16
C ASP A 224 42.68 42.86 -8.64
N SER A 225 43.42 43.52 -7.74
CA SER A 225 43.24 44.85 -7.09
C SER A 225 44.53 45.70 -7.26
N ILE A 226 44.47 47.00 -7.62
CA ILE A 226 45.64 47.91 -7.86
C ILE A 226 45.53 49.25 -7.08
N THR A 227 46.63 49.97 -6.77
CA THR A 227 46.66 51.19 -5.89
C THR A 227 47.30 52.50 -6.42
N ASP A 228 46.50 53.57 -6.57
CA ASP A 228 46.66 55.05 -6.39
C ASP A 228 47.10 55.47 -4.95
N ASP A 229 47.71 56.66 -4.71
CA ASP A 229 48.22 57.10 -3.38
C ASP A 229 47.76 58.50 -2.83
N SER A 230 46.86 59.23 -3.50
CA SER A 230 46.31 60.51 -3.02
C SER A 230 44.81 60.50 -2.76
N ALA A 231 44.37 60.84 -1.54
CA ALA A 231 42.94 60.82 -1.18
C ALA A 231 42.07 61.87 -1.89
N PRO A 232 40.84 61.49 -2.31
CA PRO A 232 39.85 62.43 -2.81
C PRO A 232 39.43 63.51 -1.80
N SER A 233 38.78 64.57 -2.26
CA SER A 233 38.11 65.55 -1.39
C SER A 233 36.88 64.97 -0.68
N ALA A 234 36.53 65.50 0.50
CA ALA A 234 35.33 65.09 1.24
C ALA A 234 34.04 65.42 0.46
N PRO A 235 33.08 64.48 0.34
CA PRO A 235 31.78 64.75 -0.28
C PRO A 235 31.02 65.87 0.44
N ALA A 236 30.44 66.80 -0.33
CA ALA A 236 29.64 67.93 0.17
C ALA A 236 28.19 67.85 -0.35
N GLY A 237 27.32 68.76 0.13
CA GLY A 237 25.96 68.90 -0.42
C GLY A 237 25.04 67.69 -0.19
N ILE A 238 25.31 66.86 0.83
CA ILE A 238 24.56 65.63 1.07
C ILE A 238 23.09 65.89 1.40
N LEU A 239 22.20 65.19 0.68
CA LEU A 239 20.76 65.16 0.88
C LEU A 239 20.32 63.70 1.03
N ALA A 240 19.50 63.43 2.05
CA ALA A 240 18.87 62.12 2.24
C ALA A 240 17.35 62.30 2.26
N THR A 241 16.61 61.47 1.53
CA THR A 241 15.14 61.52 1.45
C THR A 241 14.57 60.11 1.40
N ALA A 242 13.57 59.81 2.23
CA ALA A 242 12.88 58.53 2.18
C ALA A 242 12.05 58.40 0.91
N ILE A 243 12.12 57.23 0.25
CA ILE A 243 11.35 56.92 -0.97
C ILE A 243 10.18 55.98 -0.63
N SER A 244 10.35 55.09 0.35
CA SER A 244 9.33 54.14 0.77
C SER A 244 9.49 53.79 2.26
N SER A 245 8.75 52.80 2.73
CA SER A 245 8.92 52.25 4.07
C SER A 245 10.21 51.45 4.26
N SER A 246 10.91 51.13 3.19
CA SER A 246 12.13 50.31 3.24
C SER A 246 13.29 50.86 2.42
N GLN A 247 13.16 52.08 1.87
CA GLN A 247 14.18 52.69 1.02
C GLN A 247 14.34 54.20 1.26
N ALA A 248 15.58 54.68 1.16
CA ALA A 248 15.94 56.09 1.15
C ALA A 248 16.92 56.38 0.00
N SER A 249 16.74 57.53 -0.66
CA SER A 249 17.69 58.06 -1.63
C SER A 249 18.65 59.00 -0.91
N VAL A 250 19.94 58.84 -1.17
CA VAL A 250 21.00 59.72 -0.69
C VAL A 250 21.75 60.25 -1.90
N SER A 251 21.99 61.56 -1.97
CA SER A 251 22.75 62.20 -3.06
C SER A 251 23.69 63.26 -2.51
N TRP A 252 24.77 63.54 -3.21
CA TRP A 252 25.81 64.50 -2.80
C TRP A 252 26.47 65.15 -4.03
N ASP A 253 27.30 66.16 -3.81
CA ASP A 253 28.12 66.77 -4.87
C ASP A 253 29.37 65.94 -5.14
N ALA A 254 29.85 65.91 -6.40
CA ALA A 254 31.02 65.12 -6.78
C ALA A 254 32.30 65.59 -6.05
N SER A 255 33.03 64.64 -5.47
CA SER A 255 34.38 64.84 -4.95
C SER A 255 35.40 65.01 -6.09
N ALA A 256 36.43 65.80 -5.86
CA ALA A 256 37.58 65.94 -6.76
C ALA A 256 38.76 65.07 -6.28
N ASP A 257 39.53 64.55 -7.23
CA ASP A 257 40.78 63.81 -7.04
C ASP A 257 41.76 64.14 -8.20
N ASN A 258 43.06 63.84 -8.06
CA ASN A 258 44.06 64.12 -9.09
C ASN A 258 44.04 63.12 -10.26
N ASN A 259 43.52 61.90 -10.04
CA ASN A 259 43.40 60.84 -11.04
C ASN A 259 41.92 60.56 -11.32
N GLU A 260 41.25 59.88 -10.40
CA GLU A 260 39.84 59.51 -10.54
C GLU A 260 39.24 59.13 -9.18
N VAL A 261 38.07 59.69 -8.84
CA VAL A 261 37.26 59.17 -7.74
C VAL A 261 36.59 57.87 -8.21
N ALA A 262 37.10 56.73 -7.76
CA ALA A 262 36.58 55.41 -8.11
C ALA A 262 35.21 55.13 -7.49
N GLY A 263 34.85 55.83 -6.40
CA GLY A 263 33.51 55.77 -5.86
C GLY A 263 33.39 56.39 -4.48
N TYR A 264 32.26 56.12 -3.84
CA TYR A 264 31.90 56.63 -2.52
C TYR A 264 31.44 55.49 -1.63
N ARG A 265 31.80 55.57 -0.35
CA ARG A 265 31.27 54.67 0.69
C ARG A 265 30.23 55.42 1.50
N ILE A 266 29.02 54.87 1.54
CA ILE A 266 27.87 55.45 2.21
C ILE A 266 27.68 54.71 3.52
N TYR A 267 27.71 55.42 4.63
CA TYR A 267 27.54 54.87 5.96
C TYR A 267 26.16 55.24 6.49
N ARG A 268 25.39 54.24 6.90
CA ARG A 268 24.12 54.37 7.62
C ARG A 268 24.38 54.15 9.11
N ASN A 269 24.07 55.16 9.93
CA ASN A 269 24.31 55.12 11.37
C ASN A 269 25.73 54.64 11.70
N GLU A 270 26.73 55.28 11.07
CA GLU A 270 28.17 54.99 11.24
C GLU A 270 28.62 53.62 10.70
N THR A 271 27.72 52.79 10.16
CA THR A 271 28.04 51.48 9.58
C THR A 271 27.95 51.54 8.06
N LEU A 272 28.90 50.95 7.35
CA LEU A 272 28.90 50.92 5.88
C LEU A 272 27.59 50.29 5.35
N ALA A 273 26.77 51.09 4.67
CA ALA A 273 25.51 50.68 4.05
C ALA A 273 25.71 50.17 2.62
N GLY A 274 26.67 50.75 1.89
CA GLY A 274 27.01 50.35 0.54
C GLY A 274 28.00 51.29 -0.12
N ASN A 275 28.38 50.98 -1.35
CA ASN A 275 29.23 51.83 -2.18
C ASN A 275 28.46 52.31 -3.40
N SER A 276 28.78 53.50 -3.90
CA SER A 276 28.26 54.01 -5.17
C SER A 276 29.39 54.53 -6.07
N PRO A 277 29.43 54.15 -7.36
CA PRO A 277 30.37 54.73 -8.32
C PRO A 277 29.93 56.13 -8.81
N GLY A 278 28.70 56.55 -8.50
CA GLY A 278 28.16 57.86 -8.85
C GLY A 278 27.81 58.69 -7.62
N ILE A 279 27.20 59.85 -7.85
CA ILE A 279 26.89 60.84 -6.79
C ILE A 279 25.54 60.63 -6.08
N SER A 280 25.02 59.40 -6.14
CA SER A 280 23.76 59.02 -5.50
C SER A 280 23.76 57.56 -5.10
N PHE A 281 23.04 57.21 -4.04
CA PHE A 281 22.88 55.87 -3.52
C PHE A 281 21.45 55.68 -3.01
N THR A 282 20.80 54.59 -3.44
CA THR A 282 19.52 54.18 -2.86
C THR A 282 19.80 53.11 -1.81
N ASP A 283 19.63 53.46 -0.55
CA ASP A 283 19.70 52.52 0.55
C ASP A 283 18.38 51.74 0.64
N SER A 284 18.47 50.42 0.75
CA SER A 284 17.32 49.52 0.75
C SER A 284 17.36 48.51 1.90
N GLY A 285 16.22 47.90 2.20
CA GLY A 285 16.09 47.01 3.36
C GLY A 285 16.02 47.74 4.69
N LEU A 286 15.65 49.03 4.66
CA LEU A 286 15.46 49.84 5.86
C LEU A 286 14.22 49.37 6.62
N ARG A 287 14.27 49.52 7.95
CA ARG A 287 13.08 49.40 8.79
C ARG A 287 12.13 50.58 8.53
N PRO A 288 10.82 50.33 8.46
CA PRO A 288 9.78 51.37 8.39
C PRO A 288 9.80 52.31 9.60
N ASP A 289 9.30 53.54 9.39
CA ASP A 289 9.18 54.58 10.42
C ASP A 289 10.45 54.78 11.27
N THR A 290 11.62 54.69 10.63
CA THR A 290 12.92 54.72 11.31
C THR A 290 13.77 55.82 10.70
N SER A 291 14.37 56.64 11.58
CA SER A 291 15.32 57.68 11.17
C SER A 291 16.72 57.11 11.01
N TYR A 292 17.38 57.45 9.91
CA TYR A 292 18.73 57.03 9.57
C TYR A 292 19.61 58.24 9.30
N SER A 293 20.83 58.20 9.84
CA SER A 293 21.90 59.16 9.56
C SER A 293 22.79 58.61 8.45
N TYR A 294 23.13 59.45 7.48
CA TYR A 294 23.99 59.12 6.35
C TYR A 294 25.23 60.03 6.33
N THR A 295 26.40 59.41 6.29
CA THR A 295 27.70 60.08 6.07
C THR A 295 28.44 59.37 4.95
N ILE A 296 29.26 60.10 4.20
CA ILE A 296 29.87 59.59 2.97
C ILE A 296 31.34 59.99 2.92
N GLU A 297 32.19 59.04 2.55
CA GLU A 297 33.58 59.30 2.15
C GLU A 297 33.73 58.90 0.68
N ALA A 298 34.65 59.55 -0.02
CA ALA A 298 35.06 59.20 -1.38
C ALA A 298 36.34 58.36 -1.32
N TYR A 299 36.48 57.43 -2.25
CA TYR A 299 37.71 56.68 -2.45
C TYR A 299 38.11 56.68 -3.92
N ASP A 300 39.41 56.68 -4.16
CA ASP A 300 39.99 56.62 -5.50
C ASP A 300 40.29 55.18 -5.93
N ALA A 301 40.84 55.03 -7.15
CA ALA A 301 41.19 53.73 -7.70
C ALA A 301 42.35 53.05 -6.94
N GLY A 302 42.91 53.69 -5.92
CA GLY A 302 43.91 53.10 -5.06
C GLY A 302 43.68 53.00 -3.60
N GLY A 303 42.45 53.19 -3.19
CA GLY A 303 42.08 52.98 -1.81
C GLY A 303 42.54 54.10 -0.89
N ASN A 304 42.91 55.27 -1.42
CA ASN A 304 42.95 56.47 -0.60
C ASN A 304 41.53 56.94 -0.33
N ILE A 305 41.29 57.40 0.88
CA ILE A 305 39.96 57.68 1.40
C ILE A 305 39.92 59.13 1.88
N SER A 306 38.89 59.85 1.46
CA SER A 306 38.68 61.24 1.88
C SER A 306 38.23 61.37 3.33
N ALA A 307 38.18 62.59 3.85
CA ALA A 307 37.46 62.84 5.10
C ALA A 307 35.94 62.64 4.91
N MET A 308 35.26 62.20 5.98
CA MET A 308 33.80 62.03 5.99
C MET A 308 33.04 63.33 5.75
N SER A 309 31.90 63.24 5.07
CA SER A 309 30.93 64.33 4.94
C SER A 309 30.27 64.69 6.28
N SER A 310 29.57 65.83 6.32
CA SER A 310 28.54 66.06 7.34
C SER A 310 27.42 65.01 7.25
N ALA A 311 26.67 64.78 8.33
CA ALA A 311 25.55 63.85 8.33
C ALA A 311 24.29 64.45 7.70
N ALA A 312 23.59 63.66 6.87
CA ALA A 312 22.20 63.93 6.45
C ALA A 312 21.25 62.89 7.04
N PHE A 313 19.98 63.25 7.24
CA PHE A 313 19.00 62.37 7.88
C PHE A 313 17.79 62.11 6.98
N ALA A 314 17.30 60.87 6.98
CA ALA A 314 16.04 60.50 6.35
C ALA A 314 15.24 59.56 7.26
N THR A 315 13.93 59.78 7.36
CA THR A 315 13.01 58.90 8.09
C THR A 315 12.11 58.16 7.11
N THR A 316 12.21 56.83 7.08
CA THR A 316 11.40 55.97 6.19
C THR A 316 9.90 56.10 6.45
N LEU A 317 9.08 55.82 5.45
CA LEU A 317 7.63 55.83 5.60
C LEU A 317 7.15 54.66 6.50
N PRO A 318 5.92 54.72 7.06
CA PRO A 318 5.31 53.57 7.72
C PRO A 318 5.11 52.38 6.76
N ALA A 319 5.18 51.15 7.26
CA ALA A 319 4.96 49.96 6.46
C ALA A 319 3.52 49.92 5.89
N PRO A 320 3.31 49.47 4.63
CA PRO A 320 1.96 49.15 4.18
C PRO A 320 1.42 47.97 5.01
N PRO A 321 0.10 47.97 5.34
CA PRO A 321 -0.50 46.86 6.05
C PRO A 321 -0.40 45.55 5.23
N PRO A 322 -0.24 44.38 5.87
CA PRO A 322 -0.17 43.09 5.18
C PRO A 322 -1.41 42.82 4.31
N SER A 323 -1.20 42.31 3.09
CA SER A 323 -2.28 41.93 2.17
C SER A 323 -2.87 40.54 2.45
N SER A 324 -2.18 39.75 3.26
CA SER A 324 -2.62 38.43 3.72
C SER A 324 -2.20 38.21 5.16
N TYR A 325 -2.92 37.30 5.81
CA TYR A 325 -2.68 36.88 7.18
C TYR A 325 -2.79 35.36 7.26
N THR A 326 -2.15 34.77 8.26
CA THR A 326 -2.18 33.32 8.49
C THR A 326 -3.18 32.99 9.58
N LEU A 327 -4.00 31.97 9.31
CA LEU A 327 -4.90 31.34 10.26
C LEU A 327 -4.32 29.98 10.64
N VAL A 328 -3.96 29.80 11.91
CA VAL A 328 -3.46 28.53 12.44
C VAL A 328 -4.50 27.91 13.36
N VAL A 329 -4.77 26.63 13.16
CA VAL A 329 -5.69 25.87 14.01
C VAL A 329 -4.95 24.73 14.67
N THR A 330 -4.95 24.69 15.99
CA THR A 330 -4.39 23.57 16.76
C THR A 330 -5.50 22.64 17.23
N LYS A 331 -5.23 21.34 17.25
CA LYS A 331 -6.09 20.38 17.95
C LYS A 331 -5.56 20.17 19.36
N SER A 332 -6.47 19.99 20.31
CA SER A 332 -6.11 19.65 21.69
C SER A 332 -7.04 18.60 22.28
N GLY A 333 -6.70 18.11 23.47
CA GLY A 333 -7.42 17.06 24.17
C GLY A 333 -7.00 15.65 23.73
N THR A 334 -7.60 14.65 24.38
CA THR A 334 -7.24 13.23 24.19
C THR A 334 -8.04 12.54 23.08
N GLY A 335 -9.08 13.21 22.57
CA GLY A 335 -9.94 12.72 21.50
C GLY A 335 -9.37 13.03 20.11
N SER A 336 -9.89 12.32 19.12
CA SER A 336 -9.64 12.60 17.70
C SER A 336 -10.77 13.41 17.08
N GLY A 337 -10.51 14.02 15.93
CA GLY A 337 -11.50 14.73 15.13
C GLY A 337 -10.87 15.45 13.95
N THR A 338 -11.69 15.99 13.06
CA THR A 338 -11.29 16.77 11.89
C THR A 338 -11.87 18.17 11.96
N ILE A 339 -11.23 19.11 11.27
CA ILE A 339 -11.67 20.50 11.21
C ILE A 339 -11.69 20.87 9.74
N THR A 340 -12.80 21.39 9.22
CA THR A 340 -12.90 21.76 7.81
C THR A 340 -13.32 23.21 7.64
N GLY A 341 -12.66 23.91 6.72
CA GLY A 341 -13.05 25.25 6.26
C GLY A 341 -11.88 26.05 5.70
N ALA A 342 -12.12 26.80 4.62
CA ALA A 342 -11.15 27.68 3.97
C ALA A 342 -9.75 27.04 3.74
N GLY A 343 -9.69 25.86 3.13
CA GLY A 343 -8.43 25.14 2.87
C GLY A 343 -7.94 24.28 4.04
N ILE A 344 -8.32 24.63 5.28
CA ILE A 344 -7.92 23.90 6.49
C ILE A 344 -8.70 22.58 6.61
N ASN A 345 -7.96 21.49 6.83
CA ASN A 345 -8.51 20.14 7.08
C ASN A 345 -8.08 19.55 8.45
N CYS A 346 -7.06 20.17 9.05
CA CYS A 346 -6.31 19.74 10.22
C CYS A 346 -5.98 18.24 10.28
N GLY A 347 -5.86 17.53 9.16
CA GLY A 347 -5.35 16.17 9.07
C GLY A 347 -3.93 16.16 8.54
N SER A 348 -3.73 16.82 7.39
CA SER A 348 -2.44 17.07 6.76
C SER A 348 -2.05 18.55 6.79
N ASP A 349 -3.05 19.43 6.93
CA ASP A 349 -2.87 20.88 6.86
C ASP A 349 -3.74 21.61 7.89
N CYS A 350 -3.06 22.29 8.81
CA CYS A 350 -3.63 23.02 9.95
C CYS A 350 -3.41 24.54 9.86
N SER A 351 -2.92 25.06 8.73
CA SER A 351 -2.50 26.45 8.62
C SER A 351 -2.69 26.98 7.20
N GLU A 352 -3.54 27.99 7.03
CA GLU A 352 -3.79 28.60 5.72
C GLU A 352 -3.43 30.09 5.72
N THR A 353 -2.94 30.61 4.58
CA THR A 353 -2.68 32.04 4.39
C THR A 353 -3.74 32.63 3.45
N LEU A 354 -4.54 33.55 3.96
CA LEU A 354 -5.68 34.12 3.24
C LEU A 354 -5.55 35.63 3.12
N ASN A 355 -6.18 36.21 2.09
CA ASN A 355 -6.20 37.64 1.88
C ASN A 355 -6.87 38.38 3.05
N ALA A 356 -6.38 39.57 3.37
CA ALA A 356 -6.95 40.42 4.41
C ALA A 356 -8.45 40.68 4.16
N GLY A 357 -9.26 40.63 5.22
CA GLY A 357 -10.72 40.80 5.16
C GLY A 357 -11.51 39.55 4.78
N THR A 358 -10.86 38.41 4.50
CA THR A 358 -11.55 37.15 4.19
C THR A 358 -12.36 36.65 5.40
N SER A 359 -13.63 36.31 5.19
CA SER A 359 -14.47 35.67 6.19
C SER A 359 -14.34 34.14 6.09
N VAL A 360 -13.97 33.49 7.18
CA VAL A 360 -13.73 32.04 7.29
C VAL A 360 -14.75 31.43 8.23
N THR A 361 -15.30 30.27 7.86
CA THR A 361 -16.11 29.44 8.77
C THR A 361 -15.49 28.07 8.91
N LEU A 362 -15.14 27.69 10.14
CA LEU A 362 -14.56 26.40 10.50
C LEU A 362 -15.60 25.52 11.21
N THR A 363 -15.66 24.26 10.81
CA THR A 363 -16.52 23.23 11.43
C THR A 363 -15.67 22.10 11.98
N ALA A 364 -15.88 21.74 13.24
CA ALA A 364 -15.21 20.61 13.87
C ALA A 364 -16.11 19.37 13.86
N THR A 365 -15.57 18.23 13.44
CA THR A 365 -16.26 16.93 13.47
C THR A 365 -15.48 15.98 14.38
N PRO A 366 -16.06 15.53 15.51
CA PRO A 366 -15.40 14.56 16.37
C PRO A 366 -15.14 13.23 15.65
N GLY A 367 -13.97 12.65 15.88
CA GLY A 367 -13.63 11.30 15.41
C GLY A 367 -14.31 10.23 16.26
N THR A 368 -14.24 8.97 15.81
CA THR A 368 -14.83 7.84 16.54
C THR A 368 -14.29 7.77 17.97
N GLY A 369 -15.19 7.62 18.96
CA GLY A 369 -14.82 7.56 20.38
C GLY A 369 -14.44 8.91 20.99
N SER A 370 -14.74 10.04 20.33
CA SER A 370 -14.38 11.38 20.81
C SER A 370 -15.57 12.33 20.75
N ALA A 371 -15.51 13.41 21.53
CA ALA A 371 -16.46 14.51 21.52
C ALA A 371 -15.72 15.83 21.31
N PHE A 372 -16.30 16.73 20.52
CA PHE A 372 -15.77 18.08 20.36
C PHE A 372 -16.09 18.88 21.60
N SER A 373 -15.05 19.27 22.35
CA SER A 373 -15.18 20.02 23.60
C SER A 373 -15.29 21.53 23.39
N GLY A 374 -15.03 22.01 22.18
CA GLY A 374 -15.27 23.40 21.77
C GLY A 374 -14.04 24.12 21.21
N TRP A 375 -14.30 25.31 20.67
CA TRP A 375 -13.28 26.25 20.21
C TRP A 375 -12.77 27.11 21.36
N SER A 376 -11.50 27.50 21.28
CA SER A 376 -10.94 28.58 22.07
C SER A 376 -9.92 29.39 21.27
N GLY A 377 -9.83 30.69 21.51
CA GLY A 377 -8.94 31.59 20.77
C GLY A 377 -9.58 32.26 19.55
N ALA A 378 -8.94 33.32 19.06
CA ALA A 378 -9.38 34.14 17.92
C ALA A 378 -10.86 34.61 17.94
N GLY A 379 -11.46 34.75 19.12
CA GLY A 379 -12.87 35.14 19.29
C GLY A 379 -13.88 34.01 19.10
N CYS A 380 -13.44 32.79 18.80
CA CYS A 380 -14.29 31.61 18.74
C CYS A 380 -14.36 30.92 20.11
N LEU A 381 -15.59 30.71 20.60
CA LEU A 381 -15.90 30.08 21.88
C LEU A 381 -17.09 29.13 21.73
N GLY A 382 -17.05 28.00 22.43
CA GLY A 382 -18.15 27.03 22.47
C GLY A 382 -18.10 25.99 21.35
N THR A 383 -19.19 25.26 21.14
CA THR A 383 -19.25 24.05 20.28
C THR A 383 -19.91 24.28 18.91
N GLY A 384 -20.37 25.50 18.63
CA GLY A 384 -20.94 25.86 17.33
C GLY A 384 -19.87 26.00 16.24
N ALA A 385 -20.29 26.25 15.00
CA ALA A 385 -19.35 26.63 13.94
C ALA A 385 -18.62 27.94 14.31
N CYS A 386 -17.34 28.01 13.99
CA CYS A 386 -16.48 29.15 14.30
C CYS A 386 -16.35 30.04 13.05
N THR A 387 -16.92 31.25 13.08
CA THR A 387 -16.84 32.21 11.98
C THR A 387 -15.98 33.41 12.39
N LEU A 388 -14.97 33.74 11.59
CA LEU A 388 -13.98 34.79 11.86
C LEU A 388 -13.62 35.58 10.60
N SER A 389 -13.22 36.85 10.75
CA SER A 389 -12.71 37.68 9.66
C SER A 389 -11.21 37.91 9.82
N LEU A 390 -10.43 37.60 8.79
CA LEU A 390 -8.98 37.57 8.87
C LEU A 390 -8.37 38.95 8.59
N ASN A 391 -8.21 39.76 9.65
CA ASN A 391 -7.62 41.11 9.59
C ASN A 391 -6.28 41.21 10.35
N SER A 392 -5.79 40.08 10.88
CA SER A 392 -4.51 39.89 11.55
C SER A 392 -4.18 38.39 11.55
N ASN A 393 -2.95 37.99 11.91
CA ASN A 393 -2.66 36.57 12.14
C ASN A 393 -3.45 36.07 13.33
N LEU A 394 -4.19 34.98 13.15
CA LEU A 394 -5.08 34.41 14.18
C LEU A 394 -4.69 32.97 14.47
N ALA A 395 -4.75 32.61 15.76
CA ALA A 395 -4.59 31.24 16.22
C ALA A 395 -5.80 30.86 17.09
N LEU A 396 -6.34 29.67 16.83
CA LEU A 396 -7.38 29.08 17.64
C LEU A 396 -7.14 27.59 17.84
N GLU A 397 -7.75 27.07 18.89
CA GLU A 397 -7.65 25.70 19.33
C GLU A 397 -9.03 25.03 19.26
N ALA A 398 -9.05 23.81 18.74
CA ALA A 398 -10.19 22.93 18.68
C ALA A 398 -9.98 21.75 19.62
N GLY A 399 -10.71 21.75 20.73
CA GLY A 399 -10.61 20.68 21.72
C GLY A 399 -11.43 19.45 21.33
N PHE A 400 -10.82 18.27 21.40
CA PHE A 400 -11.47 16.98 21.29
C PHE A 400 -11.18 16.16 22.56
N GLY A 401 -12.21 15.82 23.31
CA GLY A 401 -12.10 14.91 24.45
C GLY A 401 -12.33 13.46 24.02
N SER A 402 -11.55 12.51 24.53
CA SER A 402 -11.94 11.10 24.42
C SER A 402 -13.22 10.90 25.20
N LEU A 403 -14.20 10.22 24.60
CA LEU A 403 -15.27 9.62 25.38
C LEU A 403 -14.61 8.54 26.24
N SER A 404 -14.85 8.56 27.57
CA SER A 404 -14.40 7.47 28.44
C SER A 404 -14.94 6.15 27.89
N ALA A 405 -14.08 5.12 27.79
CA ALA A 405 -14.52 3.79 27.40
C ALA A 405 -15.76 3.42 28.25
N PRO A 406 -16.83 2.89 27.64
CA PRO A 406 -18.01 2.51 28.39
C PRO A 406 -17.61 1.52 29.49
N SER A 407 -18.24 1.60 30.66
CA SER A 407 -18.02 0.60 31.70
C SER A 407 -18.57 -0.74 31.21
N ILE A 408 -17.71 -1.58 30.66
CA ILE A 408 -18.09 -2.89 30.11
C ILE A 408 -18.54 -3.81 31.24
N ARG A 409 -19.69 -4.45 31.08
CA ARG A 409 -20.24 -5.41 32.03
C ARG A 409 -20.71 -6.70 31.36
N ASP A 410 -20.62 -7.78 32.13
CA ASP A 410 -21.27 -9.04 31.82
C ASP A 410 -22.60 -9.13 32.58
N TRP A 411 -23.70 -9.26 31.83
CA TRP A 411 -25.04 -9.48 32.34
C TRP A 411 -25.41 -10.96 32.23
N TYR A 412 -25.53 -11.65 33.36
CA TYR A 412 -25.88 -13.06 33.40
C TYR A 412 -27.40 -13.24 33.49
N VAL A 413 -27.94 -14.17 32.70
CA VAL A 413 -29.37 -14.52 32.67
C VAL A 413 -29.52 -16.02 32.86
N SER A 414 -30.41 -16.42 33.76
CA SER A 414 -30.70 -17.83 34.06
C SER A 414 -32.19 -18.04 34.27
N THR A 415 -32.70 -19.22 33.91
CA THR A 415 -34.12 -19.58 34.08
C THR A 415 -34.55 -19.64 35.55
N GLY A 416 -33.60 -19.76 36.48
CA GLY A 416 -33.83 -19.65 37.93
C GLY A 416 -33.49 -18.28 38.54
N GLY A 417 -33.21 -17.26 37.72
CA GLY A 417 -32.85 -15.91 38.18
C GLY A 417 -34.02 -15.06 38.66
N SER A 418 -33.76 -13.77 38.92
CA SER A 418 -34.79 -12.76 39.19
C SER A 418 -34.41 -11.43 38.54
N ASN A 419 -35.37 -10.71 37.96
CA ASN A 419 -35.13 -9.38 37.37
C ASN A 419 -34.89 -8.28 38.44
N THR A 420 -35.03 -8.61 39.72
CA THR A 420 -34.59 -7.76 40.83
C THR A 420 -33.13 -7.99 41.22
N ASN A 421 -32.47 -9.01 40.66
CA ASN A 421 -31.08 -9.32 40.96
C ASN A 421 -30.12 -8.30 40.35
N SER A 422 -28.84 -8.39 40.72
CA SER A 422 -27.79 -7.50 40.20
C SER A 422 -27.36 -7.82 38.75
N GLY A 423 -27.72 -8.99 38.21
CA GLY A 423 -27.30 -9.44 36.89
C GLY A 423 -25.87 -9.98 36.86
N SER A 424 -25.26 -10.24 38.02
CA SER A 424 -23.96 -10.91 38.16
C SER A 424 -24.10 -12.43 38.01
N ASN A 425 -22.99 -13.14 37.81
CA ASN A 425 -23.01 -14.61 37.68
C ASN A 425 -23.63 -15.32 38.91
N SER A 426 -23.36 -14.81 40.12
CA SER A 426 -23.92 -15.33 41.37
C SER A 426 -25.37 -14.89 41.62
N SER A 427 -25.88 -13.90 40.87
CA SER A 427 -27.23 -13.37 41.03
C SER A 427 -27.75 -12.90 39.66
N PRO A 428 -28.09 -13.86 38.76
CA PRO A 428 -28.44 -13.56 37.38
C PRO A 428 -29.86 -12.99 37.26
N PHE A 429 -30.11 -12.27 36.17
CA PHE A 429 -31.47 -11.88 35.76
C PHE A 429 -32.30 -13.10 35.35
N LEU A 430 -33.62 -12.93 35.36
CA LEU A 430 -34.56 -13.98 34.94
C LEU A 430 -34.77 -14.00 33.43
N THR A 431 -34.91 -12.83 32.80
CA THR A 431 -35.31 -12.73 31.39
C THR A 431 -34.27 -12.05 30.50
N LEU A 432 -34.14 -12.55 29.27
CA LEU A 432 -33.29 -11.94 28.25
C LEU A 432 -33.76 -10.51 27.93
N ASP A 433 -35.07 -10.28 27.80
CA ASP A 433 -35.63 -8.95 27.50
C ASP A 433 -35.24 -7.91 28.57
N TYR A 434 -35.20 -8.29 29.85
CA TYR A 434 -34.77 -7.39 30.92
C TYR A 434 -33.28 -7.04 30.77
N ALA A 435 -32.42 -8.03 30.49
CA ALA A 435 -31.00 -7.80 30.26
C ALA A 435 -30.75 -6.91 29.04
N LEU A 436 -31.51 -7.10 27.95
CA LEU A 436 -31.47 -6.26 26.74
C LEU A 436 -31.79 -4.80 27.05
N GLY A 437 -32.74 -4.54 27.96
CA GLY A 437 -33.08 -3.20 28.42
C GLY A 437 -31.95 -2.48 29.19
N LYS A 438 -31.00 -3.23 29.75
CA LYS A 438 -29.88 -2.73 30.57
C LYS A 438 -28.55 -2.56 29.81
N ALA A 439 -28.37 -3.31 28.72
CA ALA A 439 -27.10 -3.34 28.01
C ALA A 439 -26.73 -1.98 27.40
N ASN A 440 -25.45 -1.62 27.55
CA ASN A 440 -24.80 -0.50 26.88
C ASN A 440 -23.73 -1.02 25.90
N ALA A 441 -23.19 -0.13 25.06
CA ALA A 441 -22.12 -0.48 24.13
C ALA A 441 -20.95 -1.19 24.85
N GLY A 442 -20.55 -2.35 24.33
CA GLY A 442 -19.49 -3.20 24.89
C GLY A 442 -19.96 -4.27 25.88
N ASP A 443 -21.17 -4.18 26.41
CA ASP A 443 -21.69 -5.17 27.36
C ASP A 443 -21.90 -6.54 26.70
N THR A 444 -21.76 -7.60 27.50
CA THR A 444 -22.07 -8.97 27.08
C THR A 444 -23.23 -9.53 27.91
N ILE A 445 -24.30 -9.96 27.26
CA ILE A 445 -25.40 -10.71 27.86
C ILE A 445 -25.10 -12.20 27.72
N ARG A 446 -24.91 -12.88 28.85
CA ARG A 446 -24.56 -14.29 28.96
C ARG A 446 -25.77 -15.10 29.44
N LEU A 447 -26.30 -15.92 28.56
CA LEU A 447 -27.40 -16.83 28.83
C LEU A 447 -26.87 -18.17 29.36
N ALA A 448 -27.32 -18.60 30.52
CA ALA A 448 -27.03 -19.93 31.05
C ALA A 448 -27.68 -21.03 30.20
N ALA A 449 -27.41 -22.30 30.53
CA ALA A 449 -28.15 -23.44 30.01
C ALA A 449 -29.65 -23.31 30.33
N GLY A 450 -30.51 -23.55 29.34
CA GLY A 450 -31.97 -23.49 29.53
C GLY A 450 -32.71 -22.79 28.40
N THR A 451 -34.04 -22.78 28.49
CA THR A 451 -34.94 -22.19 27.49
C THR A 451 -35.42 -20.81 27.94
N PHE A 452 -35.16 -19.80 27.12
CA PHE A 452 -35.53 -18.42 27.35
C PHE A 452 -36.57 -17.96 26.32
N ALA A 453 -37.48 -17.09 26.75
CA ALA A 453 -38.30 -16.33 25.82
C ALA A 453 -37.40 -15.37 25.01
N GLY A 454 -37.89 -14.97 23.83
CA GLY A 454 -37.30 -13.90 23.05
C GLY A 454 -37.41 -12.53 23.75
N GLY A 455 -37.00 -11.49 23.05
CA GLY A 455 -37.02 -10.12 23.55
C GLY A 455 -36.78 -9.12 22.45
N SER A 456 -36.73 -7.84 22.79
CA SER A 456 -36.45 -6.80 21.80
C SER A 456 -35.47 -5.75 22.33
N THR A 457 -34.64 -5.20 21.44
CA THR A 457 -33.69 -4.15 21.82
C THR A 457 -33.61 -3.03 20.79
N LYS A 458 -33.57 -1.80 21.31
CA LYS A 458 -33.28 -0.56 20.58
C LYS A 458 -31.99 0.10 21.08
N ARG A 459 -31.14 -0.62 21.81
CA ARG A 459 -29.81 -0.10 22.22
C ARG A 459 -28.84 -0.15 21.04
N ASN A 460 -27.80 0.67 21.07
CA ASN A 460 -26.72 0.65 20.07
C ASN A 460 -25.42 0.18 20.71
N GLY A 461 -24.71 -0.72 20.04
CA GLY A 461 -23.28 -0.88 20.24
C GLY A 461 -22.50 0.19 19.45
N THR A 462 -21.19 0.03 19.40
CA THR A 462 -20.31 0.80 18.50
C THR A 462 -19.35 -0.14 17.78
N ALA A 463 -18.66 0.33 16.75
CA ALA A 463 -17.67 -0.47 16.02
C ALA A 463 -16.58 -1.06 16.93
N SER A 464 -16.13 -0.30 17.94
CA SER A 464 -15.12 -0.75 18.91
C SER A 464 -15.70 -1.55 20.08
N TYR A 465 -16.99 -1.35 20.39
CA TYR A 465 -17.68 -1.93 21.54
C TYR A 465 -19.07 -2.44 21.15
N PRO A 466 -19.15 -3.60 20.45
CA PRO A 466 -20.44 -4.20 20.10
C PRO A 466 -21.15 -4.74 21.35
N ILE A 467 -22.48 -4.77 21.33
CA ILE A 467 -23.26 -5.48 22.37
C ILE A 467 -23.27 -6.96 22.00
N THR A 468 -22.79 -7.82 22.90
CA THR A 468 -22.73 -9.27 22.66
C THR A 468 -23.88 -9.99 23.36
N ILE A 469 -24.56 -10.90 22.67
CA ILE A 469 -25.55 -11.83 23.24
C ILE A 469 -25.04 -13.24 22.99
N THR A 470 -24.84 -14.01 24.05
CA THR A 470 -24.21 -15.34 23.92
C THR A 470 -24.71 -16.37 24.92
N GLY A 471 -24.76 -17.64 24.50
CA GLY A 471 -24.96 -18.77 25.39
C GLY A 471 -23.65 -19.21 26.07
N LEU A 472 -23.72 -19.65 27.33
CA LEU A 472 -22.56 -20.06 28.15
C LEU A 472 -21.96 -21.44 27.80
N GLY A 473 -22.45 -22.10 26.74
CA GLY A 473 -21.77 -23.23 26.10
C GLY A 473 -22.24 -24.62 26.55
N ASP A 474 -22.47 -25.47 25.52
CA ASP A 474 -22.86 -26.91 25.43
C ASP A 474 -24.04 -27.16 24.47
N GLY A 475 -24.63 -26.10 23.89
CA GLY A 475 -25.78 -26.21 22.98
C GLY A 475 -27.13 -26.30 23.69
N THR A 476 -27.18 -26.13 25.01
CA THR A 476 -28.42 -26.20 25.81
C THR A 476 -29.06 -24.84 26.06
N THR A 477 -28.43 -23.73 25.66
CA THR A 477 -29.07 -22.40 25.65
C THR A 477 -30.01 -22.29 24.45
N ILE A 478 -31.31 -22.27 24.74
CA ILE A 478 -32.38 -22.23 23.75
C ILE A 478 -33.12 -20.90 23.86
N ILE A 479 -33.34 -20.22 22.74
CA ILE A 479 -34.33 -19.15 22.63
C ILE A 479 -35.57 -19.70 21.91
N ASN A 480 -36.71 -19.69 22.60
CA ASN A 480 -38.00 -20.13 22.09
C ASN A 480 -38.99 -18.95 22.10
N GLY A 481 -38.70 -17.94 21.29
CA GLY A 481 -39.47 -16.72 21.09
C GLY A 481 -38.70 -15.71 20.25
N LYS A 482 -39.42 -14.80 19.56
CA LYS A 482 -38.79 -13.88 18.58
C LYS A 482 -37.79 -12.96 19.28
N LEU A 483 -36.55 -12.94 18.82
CA LEU A 483 -35.55 -11.96 19.24
C LEU A 483 -35.48 -10.86 18.18
N THR A 484 -35.76 -9.61 18.55
CA THR A 484 -35.80 -8.49 17.61
C THR A 484 -34.73 -7.44 17.93
N VAL A 485 -33.87 -7.15 16.97
CA VAL A 485 -32.83 -6.11 17.06
C VAL A 485 -33.17 -4.99 16.08
N TYR A 486 -33.41 -3.79 16.61
CA TYR A 486 -33.76 -2.62 15.79
C TYR A 486 -32.56 -1.74 15.41
N ASN A 487 -31.40 -1.96 16.02
CA ASN A 487 -30.27 -1.03 16.03
C ASN A 487 -28.92 -1.72 15.80
N SER A 488 -27.82 -0.96 15.78
CA SER A 488 -26.54 -1.39 15.19
C SER A 488 -25.55 -2.01 16.18
N TYR A 489 -24.56 -2.73 15.63
CA TYR A 489 -23.38 -3.28 16.32
C TYR A 489 -23.68 -4.31 17.41
N TYR A 490 -24.50 -5.32 17.07
CA TYR A 490 -24.69 -6.52 17.89
C TYR A 490 -23.84 -7.68 17.41
N LYS A 491 -23.40 -8.51 18.36
CA LYS A 491 -22.83 -9.84 18.10
C LYS A 491 -23.68 -10.90 18.78
N ILE A 492 -24.29 -11.79 18.00
CA ILE A 492 -25.18 -12.86 18.50
C ILE A 492 -24.54 -14.21 18.21
N THR A 493 -24.20 -14.97 19.25
CA THR A 493 -23.42 -16.21 19.07
C THR A 493 -23.64 -17.31 20.11
N GLY A 494 -23.57 -18.57 19.68
CA GLY A 494 -23.62 -19.72 20.58
C GLY A 494 -25.01 -20.01 21.13
N ILE A 495 -26.07 -19.72 20.36
CA ILE A 495 -27.46 -19.86 20.78
C ILE A 495 -28.22 -20.79 19.84
N LYS A 496 -29.07 -21.65 20.39
CA LYS A 496 -30.06 -22.42 19.64
C LYS A 496 -31.38 -21.66 19.59
N PHE A 497 -31.79 -21.21 18.41
CA PHE A 497 -33.14 -20.69 18.15
C PHE A 497 -34.05 -21.86 17.76
N GLN A 498 -35.02 -22.17 18.62
CA GLN A 498 -35.94 -23.27 18.41
C GLN A 498 -37.36 -22.73 18.21
N GLY A 499 -38.01 -23.10 17.11
CA GLY A 499 -39.40 -22.69 16.87
C GLY A 499 -39.57 -21.21 16.54
N THR A 500 -38.49 -20.48 16.27
CA THR A 500 -38.53 -19.01 16.32
C THR A 500 -37.58 -18.33 15.33
N THR A 501 -37.66 -16.99 15.29
CA THR A 501 -36.97 -16.13 14.35
C THR A 501 -36.09 -15.10 15.08
N LEU A 502 -34.86 -14.95 14.62
CA LEU A 502 -34.02 -13.79 14.91
C LEU A 502 -34.31 -12.72 13.86
N ALA A 503 -34.83 -11.56 14.27
CA ALA A 503 -35.20 -10.51 13.36
C ALA A 503 -34.36 -9.24 13.52
N LEU A 504 -33.85 -8.73 12.39
CA LEU A 504 -33.20 -7.43 12.28
C LEU A 504 -34.16 -6.47 11.58
N TYR A 505 -34.53 -5.37 12.23
CA TYR A 505 -35.61 -4.50 11.77
C TYR A 505 -35.17 -3.06 11.53
N GLY A 506 -35.48 -2.57 10.33
CA GLY A 506 -35.31 -1.18 9.93
C GLY A 506 -33.89 -0.83 9.48
N SER A 507 -33.72 0.37 8.92
CA SER A 507 -32.43 0.91 8.44
C SER A 507 -31.45 1.26 9.56
N GLY A 508 -31.87 1.17 10.83
CA GLY A 508 -31.00 1.37 11.99
C GLY A 508 -30.22 0.12 12.41
N ALA A 509 -30.57 -1.06 11.89
CA ALA A 509 -30.00 -2.35 12.31
C ALA A 509 -28.75 -2.75 11.51
N ASN A 510 -27.73 -1.90 11.49
CA ASN A 510 -26.53 -2.08 10.67
C ASN A 510 -25.36 -2.70 11.45
N ASN A 511 -24.35 -3.22 10.74
CA ASN A 511 -23.11 -3.74 11.33
C ASN A 511 -23.32 -4.84 12.38
N ASN A 512 -24.34 -5.68 12.17
CA ASN A 512 -24.66 -6.77 13.08
C ASN A 512 -23.94 -8.06 12.66
N THR A 513 -23.47 -8.84 13.62
CA THR A 513 -22.82 -10.14 13.40
C THR A 513 -23.63 -11.25 14.05
N ILE A 514 -24.06 -12.22 13.26
CA ILE A 514 -24.80 -13.40 13.69
C ILE A 514 -23.94 -14.61 13.35
N GLU A 515 -23.33 -15.22 14.37
CA GLU A 515 -22.36 -16.29 14.15
C GLU A 515 -22.48 -17.48 15.10
N ARG A 516 -22.21 -18.69 14.61
CA ARG A 516 -22.19 -19.92 15.43
C ARG A 516 -23.49 -20.18 16.19
N ASN A 517 -24.63 -19.95 15.54
CA ASN A 517 -25.95 -20.26 16.09
C ASN A 517 -26.58 -21.45 15.37
N GLU A 518 -27.54 -22.10 16.03
CA GLU A 518 -28.35 -23.18 15.46
C GLU A 518 -29.82 -22.73 15.35
N PHE A 519 -30.43 -22.86 14.17
CA PHE A 519 -31.83 -22.53 13.94
C PHE A 519 -32.60 -23.81 13.61
N THR A 520 -33.63 -24.12 14.40
CA THR A 520 -34.42 -25.35 14.27
C THR A 520 -35.92 -25.08 14.30
N LYS A 521 -36.70 -25.76 13.45
CA LYS A 521 -38.18 -25.87 13.55
C LYS A 521 -38.98 -24.54 13.61
N GLY A 522 -38.50 -23.42 13.04
CA GLY A 522 -39.16 -22.11 13.09
C GLY A 522 -39.84 -21.65 11.79
N ALA A 523 -40.67 -20.60 11.86
CA ALA A 523 -41.29 -19.98 10.68
C ALA A 523 -40.27 -19.28 9.77
N GLN A 524 -39.22 -18.67 10.31
CA GLN A 524 -38.04 -18.17 9.56
C GLN A 524 -36.84 -18.26 10.50
N GLY A 525 -35.64 -18.56 9.99
CA GLY A 525 -34.42 -18.60 10.82
C GLY A 525 -33.96 -17.19 11.19
N ILE A 526 -33.43 -16.47 10.21
CA ILE A 526 -33.09 -15.05 10.30
C ILE A 526 -33.96 -14.24 9.35
N TYR A 527 -34.56 -13.17 9.84
CA TYR A 527 -35.42 -12.30 9.06
C TYR A 527 -34.96 -10.85 9.14
N MET A 528 -34.45 -10.31 8.03
CA MET A 528 -34.03 -8.92 7.92
C MET A 528 -35.12 -8.15 7.16
N GLN A 529 -35.75 -7.18 7.83
CA GLN A 529 -36.82 -6.38 7.25
C GLN A 529 -36.43 -4.91 7.18
N GLY A 530 -36.77 -4.26 6.07
CA GLY A 530 -36.63 -2.83 5.87
C GLY A 530 -37.91 -2.19 5.32
N GLY A 531 -37.87 -0.87 5.09
CA GLY A 531 -38.96 -0.18 4.40
C GLY A 531 -39.04 -0.64 2.95
N GLU A 532 -40.25 -0.73 2.38
CA GLU A 532 -40.43 -0.99 0.95
C GLU A 532 -40.18 0.29 0.15
N THR A 533 -38.91 0.64 -0.05
CA THR A 533 -38.54 1.76 -0.92
C THR A 533 -37.79 1.24 -2.15
N ASN A 534 -38.03 1.90 -3.28
CA ASN A 534 -37.51 1.50 -4.59
C ASN A 534 -35.97 1.65 -4.71
N ASP A 535 -35.26 2.11 -3.67
CA ASP A 535 -33.82 2.34 -3.75
C ASP A 535 -32.96 1.15 -3.28
N GLY A 536 -33.56 0.14 -2.64
CA GLY A 536 -32.82 -1.04 -2.15
C GLY A 536 -31.88 -0.81 -0.97
N THR A 537 -31.89 0.40 -0.41
CA THR A 537 -31.07 0.80 0.75
C THR A 537 -31.88 0.83 2.04
N SER A 538 -33.21 0.80 1.93
CA SER A 538 -34.12 0.74 3.07
C SER A 538 -34.11 -0.65 3.72
N GLY A 539 -33.13 -0.93 4.58
CA GLY A 539 -33.03 -2.15 5.37
C GLY A 539 -31.71 -2.25 6.14
N PRO A 540 -31.51 -3.32 6.93
CA PRO A 540 -30.24 -3.59 7.58
C PRO A 540 -29.07 -3.64 6.59
N ALA A 541 -27.94 -3.04 6.95
CA ALA A 541 -26.74 -3.00 6.13
C ALA A 541 -25.50 -3.51 6.86
N PHE A 542 -24.49 -3.96 6.11
CA PHE A 542 -23.22 -4.45 6.67
C PHE A 542 -23.39 -5.59 7.70
N THR A 543 -24.45 -6.38 7.57
CA THR A 543 -24.72 -7.52 8.47
C THR A 543 -23.94 -8.75 8.00
N ARG A 544 -23.28 -9.43 8.94
CA ARG A 544 -22.54 -10.67 8.70
C ARG A 544 -23.27 -11.85 9.33
N ILE A 545 -23.76 -12.78 8.51
CA ILE A 545 -24.37 -14.04 8.94
C ILE A 545 -23.39 -15.15 8.59
N MET A 546 -22.70 -15.72 9.59
CA MET A 546 -21.65 -16.70 9.30
C MET A 546 -21.52 -17.85 10.28
N ASN A 547 -21.13 -19.03 9.77
CA ASN A 547 -20.91 -20.23 10.59
C ASN A 547 -22.15 -20.66 11.39
N ASN A 548 -23.36 -20.42 10.89
CA ASN A 548 -24.60 -20.86 11.52
C ASN A 548 -25.10 -22.16 10.86
N THR A 549 -25.87 -22.93 11.61
CA THR A 549 -26.56 -24.13 11.12
C THR A 549 -28.06 -23.90 11.13
N PHE A 550 -28.71 -24.14 10.00
CA PHE A 550 -30.16 -24.08 9.85
C PHE A 550 -30.67 -25.48 9.50
N TYR A 551 -31.59 -26.00 10.31
CA TYR A 551 -32.08 -27.37 10.21
C TYR A 551 -33.62 -27.42 10.25
N ALA A 552 -34.24 -27.94 9.19
CA ALA A 552 -35.68 -28.19 9.06
C ALA A 552 -36.61 -27.06 9.57
N PRO A 553 -36.46 -25.80 9.14
CA PRO A 553 -37.44 -24.76 9.40
C PRO A 553 -38.67 -24.93 8.50
N THR A 554 -39.80 -24.38 8.94
CA THR A 554 -41.14 -24.61 8.38
C THR A 554 -41.83 -23.31 7.96
N GLY A 555 -41.09 -22.31 7.45
CA GLY A 555 -41.73 -21.12 6.88
C GLY A 555 -40.85 -20.32 5.90
N ASN A 556 -41.31 -19.12 5.55
CA ASN A 556 -40.92 -18.27 4.39
C ASN A 556 -39.44 -17.86 4.29
N GLY A 557 -38.52 -18.80 4.07
CA GLY A 557 -37.08 -18.55 3.96
C GLY A 557 -36.32 -18.84 5.25
N MET A 558 -35.23 -19.60 5.19
CA MET A 558 -34.35 -19.80 6.36
C MET A 558 -33.61 -18.50 6.71
N VAL A 559 -33.15 -17.78 5.69
CA VAL A 559 -32.64 -16.42 5.81
C VAL A 559 -33.33 -15.55 4.76
N ALA A 560 -34.02 -14.50 5.20
CA ALA A 560 -34.57 -13.49 4.32
C ALA A 560 -33.84 -12.17 4.54
N MET A 561 -33.37 -11.56 3.45
CA MET A 561 -32.47 -10.41 3.47
C MET A 561 -33.07 -9.25 2.68
N ILE A 562 -33.17 -8.09 3.32
CA ILE A 562 -33.46 -6.79 2.71
C ILE A 562 -32.35 -5.83 3.16
N GLY A 563 -31.94 -4.90 2.30
CA GLY A 563 -30.95 -3.86 2.59
C GLY A 563 -29.71 -4.01 1.72
N HIS A 564 -28.53 -3.59 2.20
CA HIS A 564 -27.35 -3.55 1.33
C HIS A 564 -26.05 -3.96 2.03
N ASP A 565 -25.05 -4.39 1.24
CA ASP A 565 -23.71 -4.75 1.71
C ASP A 565 -23.70 -5.84 2.81
N ASN A 566 -24.67 -6.75 2.76
CA ASN A 566 -24.80 -7.85 3.72
C ASN A 566 -24.08 -9.11 3.21
N THR A 567 -23.52 -9.91 4.11
CA THR A 567 -22.80 -11.15 3.78
C THR A 567 -23.39 -12.36 4.48
N VAL A 568 -23.71 -13.42 3.74
CA VAL A 568 -24.09 -14.75 4.25
C VAL A 568 -22.98 -15.71 3.89
N SER A 569 -22.19 -16.16 4.86
CA SER A 569 -21.02 -16.99 4.56
C SER A 569 -20.79 -18.18 5.48
N ASN A 570 -20.30 -19.29 4.92
CA ASN A 570 -19.92 -20.48 5.68
C ASN A 570 -21.06 -21.04 6.56
N ASN A 571 -22.32 -20.88 6.15
CA ASN A 571 -23.46 -21.44 6.86
C ASN A 571 -23.83 -22.81 6.28
N ILE A 572 -24.46 -23.64 7.12
CA ILE A 572 -24.97 -24.95 6.75
C ILE A 572 -26.49 -24.90 6.77
N PHE A 573 -27.11 -25.10 5.61
CA PHE A 573 -28.55 -25.20 5.42
C PHE A 573 -28.89 -26.66 5.11
N ARG A 574 -29.77 -27.28 5.91
CA ARG A 574 -30.13 -28.70 5.75
C ARG A 574 -31.63 -28.95 5.91
N ASP A 575 -32.12 -29.90 5.12
CA ASP A 575 -33.43 -30.54 5.27
C ASP A 575 -34.60 -29.54 5.19
N GLY A 576 -34.51 -28.55 4.29
CA GLY A 576 -35.60 -27.63 4.03
C GLY A 576 -36.75 -28.33 3.29
N LEU A 577 -37.92 -28.37 3.90
CA LEU A 577 -39.14 -28.96 3.32
C LEU A 577 -40.16 -27.86 3.05
N GLY A 578 -40.47 -27.61 1.78
CA GLY A 578 -41.57 -26.73 1.36
C GLY A 578 -41.32 -25.22 1.44
N TYR A 579 -40.09 -24.77 1.73
CA TYR A 579 -39.72 -23.35 1.77
C TYR A 579 -38.29 -23.09 1.28
N ASP A 580 -38.01 -21.84 0.91
CA ASP A 580 -36.71 -21.44 0.34
C ASP A 580 -35.59 -21.43 1.39
N ALA A 581 -34.34 -21.67 0.97
CA ALA A 581 -33.20 -21.49 1.86
C ALA A 581 -32.91 -19.99 2.07
N LEU A 582 -32.79 -19.24 0.97
CA LEU A 582 -32.52 -17.81 0.98
C LEU A 582 -33.60 -17.02 0.22
N ARG A 583 -34.00 -15.87 0.79
CA ARG A 583 -34.71 -14.82 0.06
C ARG A 583 -33.89 -13.54 0.07
N VAL A 584 -33.62 -12.96 -1.10
CA VAL A 584 -32.57 -11.94 -1.23
C VAL A 584 -33.08 -10.70 -1.97
N TRP A 585 -33.16 -9.56 -1.27
CA TRP A 585 -33.54 -8.26 -1.83
C TRP A 585 -32.62 -7.15 -1.35
N GLY A 586 -32.50 -6.10 -2.14
CA GLY A 586 -31.65 -4.93 -1.94
C GLY A 586 -30.38 -5.00 -2.78
N LYS A 587 -29.25 -4.49 -2.29
CA LYS A 587 -28.05 -4.26 -3.13
C LYS A 587 -26.78 -4.91 -2.57
N THR A 588 -25.84 -5.24 -3.46
CA THR A 588 -24.44 -5.58 -3.12
C THR A 588 -24.26 -6.69 -2.08
N GLN A 589 -25.15 -7.67 -2.08
CA GLN A 589 -25.10 -8.78 -1.12
C GLN A 589 -24.17 -9.89 -1.60
N VAL A 590 -23.45 -10.51 -0.67
CA VAL A 590 -22.52 -11.59 -0.96
C VAL A 590 -22.91 -12.86 -0.20
N ILE A 591 -23.22 -13.92 -0.94
CA ILE A 591 -23.56 -15.24 -0.43
C ILE A 591 -22.42 -16.18 -0.80
N SER A 592 -21.57 -16.53 0.18
CA SER A 592 -20.35 -17.28 -0.11
C SER A 592 -19.97 -18.42 0.83
N GLY A 593 -19.52 -19.55 0.29
CA GLY A 593 -18.99 -20.64 1.12
C GLY A 593 -20.06 -21.44 1.86
N ASN A 594 -21.35 -21.27 1.52
CA ASN A 594 -22.44 -21.95 2.22
C ASN A 594 -22.68 -23.35 1.66
N GLN A 595 -23.22 -24.23 2.50
CA GLN A 595 -23.65 -25.58 2.13
C GLN A 595 -25.17 -25.67 2.16
N PHE A 596 -25.78 -26.16 1.09
CA PHE A 596 -27.20 -26.41 0.96
C PHE A 596 -27.43 -27.89 0.68
N ILE A 597 -28.02 -28.61 1.63
CA ILE A 597 -28.08 -30.07 1.59
C ILE A 597 -29.53 -30.54 1.76
N ARG A 598 -30.00 -31.40 0.84
CA ARG A 598 -31.33 -32.05 0.89
C ARG A 598 -32.50 -31.07 0.98
N PHE A 599 -32.49 -30.03 0.15
CA PHE A 599 -33.66 -29.19 -0.02
C PHE A 599 -34.67 -29.89 -0.92
N ASN A 600 -35.89 -30.09 -0.40
CA ASN A 600 -36.99 -30.68 -1.16
C ASN A 600 -36.76 -32.13 -1.67
N SER A 601 -35.91 -32.93 -0.99
CA SER A 601 -35.55 -34.30 -1.43
C SER A 601 -36.72 -35.30 -1.45
N ASP A 602 -37.77 -35.04 -0.67
CA ASP A 602 -38.83 -36.03 -0.38
C ASP A 602 -40.18 -35.74 -1.08
N GLN A 603 -40.30 -34.63 -1.82
CA GLN A 603 -41.56 -34.29 -2.52
C GLN A 603 -41.60 -34.98 -3.89
N GLY A 604 -42.08 -36.22 -3.92
CA GLY A 604 -42.43 -36.91 -5.16
C GLY A 604 -43.58 -36.19 -5.86
N ALA A 605 -43.31 -35.52 -6.99
CA ALA A 605 -44.21 -35.26 -8.13
C ALA A 605 -45.69 -34.83 -7.91
N THR A 606 -46.13 -34.45 -6.71
CA THR A 606 -47.50 -33.98 -6.45
C THR A 606 -47.46 -32.54 -5.95
N GLY A 607 -47.94 -31.63 -6.80
CA GLY A 607 -47.82 -30.18 -6.63
C GLY A 607 -48.42 -29.66 -5.33
N GLY A 608 -47.75 -28.66 -4.75
CA GLY A 608 -48.27 -27.91 -3.61
C GLY A 608 -47.35 -26.81 -3.11
N ASN A 609 -46.09 -27.11 -2.76
CA ASN A 609 -45.17 -26.13 -2.18
C ASN A 609 -43.86 -26.05 -2.97
N HIS A 610 -43.58 -24.87 -3.54
CA HIS A 610 -42.36 -24.52 -4.25
C HIS A 610 -41.28 -24.13 -3.22
N ALA A 611 -40.09 -24.71 -3.30
CA ALA A 611 -38.97 -24.44 -2.39
C ALA A 611 -37.68 -24.28 -3.19
N ASP A 612 -37.02 -23.12 -3.06
CA ASP A 612 -35.82 -22.76 -3.82
C ASP A 612 -34.59 -22.62 -2.93
N ILE A 613 -33.39 -22.81 -3.47
CA ILE A 613 -32.15 -22.48 -2.70
C ILE A 613 -32.05 -20.96 -2.52
N ILE A 614 -32.38 -20.22 -3.57
CA ILE A 614 -32.41 -18.76 -3.56
C ILE A 614 -33.64 -18.30 -4.33
N GLN A 615 -34.40 -17.38 -3.74
CA GLN A 615 -35.59 -16.84 -4.36
C GLN A 615 -35.62 -15.32 -4.25
N THR A 616 -36.11 -14.70 -5.34
CA THR A 616 -36.48 -13.28 -5.41
C THR A 616 -37.80 -13.19 -6.15
N PHE A 617 -38.92 -13.11 -5.43
CA PHE A 617 -40.26 -13.03 -6.04
C PHE A 617 -40.86 -11.65 -5.80
N GLU A 618 -41.55 -11.09 -6.79
CA GLU A 618 -42.41 -9.90 -6.62
C GLU A 618 -43.91 -10.21 -6.82
N SER A 619 -44.74 -9.69 -5.92
CA SER A 619 -46.14 -9.35 -6.18
C SER A 619 -46.42 -7.84 -6.02
N SER A 620 -45.42 -7.03 -5.70
CA SER A 620 -45.56 -5.58 -5.52
C SER A 620 -44.29 -4.84 -5.98
N ALA A 621 -44.45 -3.91 -6.93
CA ALA A 621 -43.42 -3.18 -7.68
C ALA A 621 -42.51 -2.23 -6.85
N LYS A 622 -41.92 -2.68 -5.74
CA LYS A 622 -41.19 -1.83 -4.79
C LYS A 622 -39.87 -2.41 -4.26
N MET A 623 -39.43 -3.60 -4.69
CA MET A 623 -38.24 -4.25 -4.11
C MET A 623 -37.13 -4.47 -5.15
N THR A 624 -35.99 -3.80 -4.98
CA THR A 624 -34.81 -4.01 -5.84
C THR A 624 -34.03 -5.26 -5.45
N ALA A 625 -33.29 -5.87 -6.40
CA ALA A 625 -32.31 -6.92 -6.11
C ALA A 625 -31.12 -6.82 -7.09
N ARG A 626 -30.08 -6.07 -6.70
CA ARG A 626 -28.99 -5.69 -7.62
C ARG A 626 -27.59 -5.99 -7.11
N GLY A 627 -26.70 -6.46 -7.99
CA GLY A 627 -25.30 -6.66 -7.65
C GLY A 627 -25.08 -7.80 -6.66
N ILE A 628 -25.89 -8.84 -6.73
CA ILE A 628 -25.85 -9.99 -5.82
C ILE A 628 -24.76 -10.96 -6.30
N VAL A 629 -23.87 -11.36 -5.39
CA VAL A 629 -22.79 -12.32 -5.68
C VAL A 629 -23.07 -13.62 -4.92
N PHE A 630 -23.21 -14.72 -5.65
CA PHE A 630 -23.38 -16.07 -5.13
C PHE A 630 -22.16 -16.90 -5.53
N GLU A 631 -21.22 -17.08 -4.59
CA GLU A 631 -19.91 -17.66 -4.91
C GLU A 631 -19.40 -18.75 -3.97
N ARG A 632 -18.67 -19.75 -4.47
CA ARG A 632 -18.06 -20.81 -3.65
C ARG A 632 -19.07 -21.59 -2.78
N ASN A 633 -20.32 -21.70 -3.19
CA ASN A 633 -21.34 -22.46 -2.44
C ASN A 633 -21.40 -23.91 -2.93
N TYR A 634 -21.80 -24.81 -2.03
CA TYR A 634 -21.96 -26.25 -2.30
C TYR A 634 -23.42 -26.64 -2.14
N ILE A 635 -24.03 -27.18 -3.19
CA ILE A 635 -25.44 -27.55 -3.25
C ILE A 635 -25.52 -29.04 -3.55
N MET A 636 -26.17 -29.81 -2.68
CA MET A 636 -26.23 -31.27 -2.76
C MET A 636 -27.65 -31.81 -2.52
N ASP A 637 -28.03 -32.82 -3.32
CA ASP A 637 -29.28 -33.59 -3.20
C ASP A 637 -30.54 -32.71 -3.09
N SER A 638 -30.55 -31.58 -3.79
CA SER A 638 -31.57 -30.55 -3.65
C SER A 638 -32.44 -30.46 -4.92
N ASN A 639 -33.70 -30.86 -4.80
CA ASN A 639 -34.67 -30.94 -5.91
C ASN A 639 -35.48 -29.64 -6.11
N GLY A 640 -35.26 -28.62 -5.28
CA GLY A 640 -35.81 -27.27 -5.45
C GLY A 640 -35.31 -26.56 -6.72
N GLN A 641 -36.02 -25.54 -7.22
CA GLN A 641 -35.48 -24.75 -8.32
C GLN A 641 -34.33 -23.89 -7.76
N PHE A 642 -33.14 -23.96 -8.35
CA PHE A 642 -32.11 -22.99 -8.00
C PHE A 642 -32.41 -21.66 -8.70
N GLY A 643 -33.10 -20.74 -8.01
CA GLY A 643 -33.28 -19.38 -8.51
C GLY A 643 -34.55 -19.20 -9.34
N ASN A 644 -35.71 -19.20 -8.69
CA ASN A 644 -36.86 -18.50 -9.26
C ASN A 644 -36.59 -16.98 -9.16
N LEU A 645 -35.82 -16.47 -10.12
CA LEU A 645 -35.47 -15.05 -10.29
C LEU A 645 -36.58 -14.34 -11.08
N ASP A 646 -37.82 -14.40 -10.57
CA ASP A 646 -38.98 -13.86 -11.28
C ASP A 646 -39.07 -12.34 -11.08
N SER A 647 -38.81 -11.58 -12.15
CA SER A 647 -38.85 -10.11 -12.11
C SER A 647 -40.26 -9.50 -12.09
N GLY A 648 -41.30 -10.32 -12.26
CA GLY A 648 -42.61 -9.78 -12.62
C GLY A 648 -42.53 -8.84 -13.84
N SER A 649 -43.55 -7.99 -14.03
CA SER A 649 -43.62 -7.03 -15.13
C SER A 649 -42.81 -5.73 -14.92
N GLY A 650 -41.83 -5.71 -13.99
CA GLY A 650 -41.07 -4.51 -13.59
C GLY A 650 -39.54 -4.69 -13.72
N TYR A 651 -39.00 -4.54 -14.92
CA TYR A 651 -37.63 -4.95 -15.27
C TYR A 651 -36.47 -4.06 -14.77
N ALA A 652 -36.71 -2.87 -14.20
CA ALA A 652 -35.64 -1.89 -13.96
C ALA A 652 -34.74 -2.22 -12.74
N ASP A 653 -35.25 -2.98 -11.77
CA ASP A 653 -34.70 -3.00 -10.41
C ASP A 653 -34.00 -4.31 -10.00
N MET A 654 -33.96 -5.30 -10.89
CA MET A 654 -33.28 -6.59 -10.69
C MET A 654 -32.19 -6.82 -11.76
N GLN A 655 -30.91 -6.61 -11.41
CA GLN A 655 -29.79 -6.62 -12.38
C GLN A 655 -28.45 -7.03 -11.74
N ASP A 656 -27.44 -7.33 -12.55
CA ASP A 656 -26.03 -7.49 -12.14
C ASP A 656 -25.72 -8.67 -11.19
N TRP A 657 -26.43 -9.80 -11.32
CA TRP A 657 -26.17 -10.99 -10.50
C TRP A 657 -24.96 -11.79 -10.98
N THR A 658 -24.15 -12.30 -10.06
CA THR A 658 -22.97 -13.12 -10.38
C THR A 658 -23.00 -14.44 -9.64
N PHE A 659 -23.03 -15.56 -10.38
CA PHE A 659 -22.93 -16.92 -9.86
C PHE A 659 -21.57 -17.49 -10.26
N ARG A 660 -20.68 -17.71 -9.29
CA ARG A 660 -19.33 -18.21 -9.62
C ARG A 660 -18.72 -19.21 -8.67
N ASN A 661 -17.86 -20.10 -9.18
CA ASN A 661 -17.13 -21.09 -8.38
C ASN A 661 -18.04 -21.97 -7.51
N ASN A 662 -19.32 -22.16 -7.87
CA ASN A 662 -20.23 -22.99 -7.08
C ASN A 662 -20.19 -24.45 -7.56
N ILE A 663 -20.51 -25.36 -6.65
CA ILE A 663 -20.61 -26.79 -6.92
C ILE A 663 -22.05 -27.23 -6.70
N PHE A 664 -22.60 -27.92 -7.69
CA PHE A 664 -23.93 -28.50 -7.68
C PHE A 664 -23.81 -30.00 -7.92
N LEU A 665 -24.24 -30.80 -6.94
CA LEU A 665 -24.21 -32.25 -6.96
C LEU A 665 -25.63 -32.78 -6.81
N ARG A 666 -26.13 -33.54 -7.79
CA ARG A 666 -27.49 -34.12 -7.74
C ARG A 666 -28.57 -33.11 -7.36
N SER A 667 -28.45 -31.89 -7.88
CA SER A 667 -29.26 -30.74 -7.49
C SER A 667 -29.75 -29.96 -8.69
N ARG A 668 -31.05 -29.67 -8.74
CA ARG A 668 -31.65 -29.00 -9.90
C ARG A 668 -31.21 -27.53 -9.98
N LEU A 669 -30.61 -27.14 -11.11
CA LEU A 669 -30.31 -25.75 -11.46
C LEU A 669 -31.35 -25.21 -12.44
N GLN A 670 -32.15 -24.20 -12.04
CA GLN A 670 -33.18 -23.60 -12.90
C GLN A 670 -33.33 -22.10 -12.66
N LEU A 671 -32.89 -21.28 -13.62
CA LEU A 671 -33.04 -19.82 -13.60
C LEU A 671 -34.25 -19.41 -14.45
N ASN A 672 -35.34 -18.95 -13.83
CA ASN A 672 -36.52 -18.44 -14.54
C ASN A 672 -36.46 -16.91 -14.72
N ASN A 673 -36.78 -16.41 -15.91
CA ASN A 673 -36.98 -14.98 -16.26
C ASN A 673 -35.75 -14.04 -16.13
N THR A 674 -35.69 -13.04 -17.03
CA THR A 674 -34.47 -12.35 -17.46
C THR A 674 -34.08 -11.13 -16.63
N LEU A 675 -32.98 -11.22 -15.87
CA LEU A 675 -32.31 -10.05 -15.30
C LEU A 675 -31.21 -9.55 -16.25
N PRO A 676 -31.15 -8.24 -16.58
CA PRO A 676 -29.97 -7.66 -17.24
C PRO A 676 -28.68 -7.90 -16.44
N GLY A 677 -27.59 -8.26 -17.12
CA GLY A 677 -26.25 -8.32 -16.51
C GLY A 677 -25.94 -9.54 -15.63
N VAL A 678 -26.67 -10.65 -15.79
CA VAL A 678 -26.36 -11.93 -15.10
C VAL A 678 -25.05 -12.51 -15.62
N ARG A 679 -24.16 -12.92 -14.70
CA ARG A 679 -22.85 -13.53 -14.96
C ARG A 679 -22.79 -14.90 -14.31
N ILE A 680 -22.42 -15.93 -15.06
CA ILE A 680 -22.33 -17.32 -14.58
C ILE A 680 -20.95 -17.87 -14.96
N TYR A 681 -20.05 -18.00 -13.97
CA TYR A 681 -18.64 -18.30 -14.21
C TYR A 681 -18.11 -19.46 -13.40
N ASN A 682 -17.30 -20.33 -14.00
CA ASN A 682 -16.49 -21.30 -13.23
C ASN A 682 -17.32 -22.18 -12.27
N ASN A 683 -18.57 -22.53 -12.59
CA ASN A 683 -19.36 -23.43 -11.77
C ASN A 683 -19.15 -24.89 -12.21
N THR A 684 -19.24 -25.84 -11.29
CA THR A 684 -19.27 -27.28 -11.59
C THR A 684 -20.64 -27.83 -11.23
N ILE A 685 -21.34 -28.41 -12.21
CA ILE A 685 -22.62 -29.06 -12.02
C ILE A 685 -22.50 -30.51 -12.47
N TYR A 686 -22.75 -31.44 -11.55
CA TYR A 686 -22.56 -32.88 -11.74
C TYR A 686 -23.79 -33.68 -11.29
N ASP A 687 -24.15 -34.70 -12.07
CA ASP A 687 -25.24 -35.66 -11.80
C ASP A 687 -26.58 -35.04 -11.41
N SER A 688 -26.84 -33.85 -11.93
CA SER A 688 -27.98 -33.05 -11.54
C SER A 688 -29.06 -33.19 -12.62
N PRO A 689 -30.33 -33.55 -12.28
CA PRO A 689 -31.39 -33.64 -13.27
C PRO A 689 -31.56 -32.27 -13.93
N PHE A 690 -30.96 -32.14 -15.10
CA PHE A 690 -30.83 -30.88 -15.80
C PHE A 690 -32.10 -30.60 -16.60
N THR A 691 -32.81 -29.56 -16.20
CA THR A 691 -33.56 -28.75 -17.16
C THR A 691 -32.86 -27.40 -17.19
N ILE A 692 -31.79 -27.26 -17.97
CA ILE A 692 -31.43 -25.93 -18.47
C ILE A 692 -32.54 -25.54 -19.45
N GLY A 693 -33.66 -25.10 -18.89
CA GLY A 693 -34.49 -24.11 -19.55
C GLY A 693 -33.78 -22.80 -19.30
N PHE A 694 -32.77 -22.46 -20.10
CA PHE A 694 -32.43 -21.06 -20.32
C PHE A 694 -33.60 -20.43 -21.07
N LEU A 695 -34.75 -20.31 -20.40
CA LEU A 695 -35.82 -19.42 -20.80
C LEU A 695 -35.34 -18.02 -20.44
N PHE A 696 -34.34 -17.52 -21.17
CA PHE A 696 -34.25 -16.08 -21.34
C PHE A 696 -35.42 -15.72 -22.25
N ALA A 697 -36.60 -15.60 -21.66
CA ALA A 697 -37.75 -15.05 -22.35
C ALA A 697 -37.33 -13.63 -22.75
N ALA A 698 -37.49 -13.30 -24.03
CA ALA A 698 -37.58 -11.90 -24.39
C ALA A 698 -38.70 -11.26 -23.55
N ASN A 699 -38.65 -9.95 -23.35
CA ASN A 699 -39.80 -9.16 -22.90
C ASN A 699 -41.11 -9.73 -23.48
N ALA A 700 -42.24 -9.52 -22.79
CA ALA A 700 -43.54 -9.75 -23.41
C ALA A 700 -43.71 -9.05 -24.79
N ASP A 701 -42.85 -8.04 -25.09
CA ASP A 701 -42.77 -7.31 -26.36
C ASP A 701 -41.69 -7.80 -27.37
N GLY A 702 -40.78 -8.69 -27.00
CA GLY A 702 -39.78 -9.24 -27.93
C GLY A 702 -38.56 -8.37 -28.29
N THR A 703 -38.26 -7.26 -27.60
CA THR A 703 -37.29 -6.26 -28.09
C THR A 703 -35.94 -6.08 -27.35
N GLY A 704 -35.64 -6.80 -26.27
CA GLY A 704 -34.39 -6.58 -25.50
C GLY A 704 -33.31 -7.67 -25.65
N ALA A 705 -32.13 -7.32 -26.18
CA ALA A 705 -30.93 -8.15 -26.05
C ALA A 705 -30.38 -8.04 -24.61
N HIS A 706 -30.33 -9.14 -23.86
CA HIS A 706 -29.78 -9.15 -22.51
C HIS A 706 -28.26 -9.41 -22.54
N ASN A 707 -27.45 -8.47 -22.00
CA ASN A 707 -25.97 -8.54 -21.89
C ASN A 707 -25.47 -9.59 -20.87
N GLY A 708 -26.09 -10.76 -20.77
CA GLY A 708 -25.68 -11.83 -19.85
C GLY A 708 -24.40 -12.55 -20.31
N GLN A 709 -23.67 -13.14 -19.37
CA GLN A 709 -22.38 -13.81 -19.61
C GLN A 709 -22.33 -15.20 -18.99
N VAL A 710 -21.92 -16.24 -19.76
CA VAL A 710 -21.79 -17.63 -19.28
C VAL A 710 -20.46 -18.24 -19.74
N PHE A 711 -19.49 -18.34 -18.85
CA PHE A 711 -18.12 -18.73 -19.19
C PHE A 711 -17.47 -19.71 -18.20
N ASN A 712 -16.55 -20.55 -18.67
CA ASN A 712 -15.73 -21.44 -17.84
C ASN A 712 -16.51 -22.43 -16.95
N ASN A 713 -17.77 -22.77 -17.26
CA ASN A 713 -18.56 -23.70 -16.46
C ASN A 713 -18.43 -25.15 -16.95
N LEU A 714 -18.63 -26.09 -16.04
CA LEU A 714 -18.62 -27.52 -16.30
C LEU A 714 -19.99 -28.14 -16.00
N PHE A 715 -20.65 -28.68 -17.02
CA PHE A 715 -22.00 -29.24 -16.97
C PHE A 715 -21.96 -30.73 -17.31
N ILE A 716 -22.09 -31.59 -16.31
CA ILE A 716 -21.91 -33.03 -16.45
C ILE A 716 -23.17 -33.78 -16.02
N SER A 717 -23.77 -34.52 -16.96
CA SER A 717 -24.91 -35.40 -16.71
C SER A 717 -24.45 -36.87 -16.69
N VAL A 718 -24.89 -37.66 -15.71
CA VAL A 718 -24.64 -39.11 -15.65
C VAL A 718 -25.97 -39.87 -15.47
N GLY A 719 -26.20 -40.94 -16.24
CA GLY A 719 -27.31 -41.90 -16.00
C GLY A 719 -28.67 -41.64 -16.67
N ASP A 720 -29.55 -42.64 -16.54
CA ASP A 720 -30.75 -42.87 -17.36
C ASP A 720 -32.06 -42.18 -16.91
N GLY A 721 -32.00 -41.37 -15.85
CA GLY A 721 -33.19 -40.88 -15.12
C GLY A 721 -33.88 -39.64 -15.68
N LEU A 722 -33.35 -38.99 -16.72
CA LEU A 722 -34.00 -37.82 -17.30
C LEU A 722 -35.16 -38.23 -18.22
N SER A 723 -36.38 -38.05 -17.73
CA SER A 723 -37.60 -38.08 -18.53
C SER A 723 -37.52 -37.04 -19.64
N LYS A 724 -37.33 -37.49 -20.89
CA LYS A 724 -37.82 -37.02 -22.21
C LYS A 724 -38.22 -35.55 -22.48
N GLY A 725 -37.90 -34.58 -21.64
CA GLY A 725 -38.17 -33.16 -21.86
C GLY A 725 -37.02 -32.49 -22.59
N THR A 726 -36.96 -32.68 -23.92
CA THR A 726 -36.27 -31.85 -24.93
C THR A 726 -34.88 -31.31 -24.57
N GLY A 727 -33.86 -31.87 -25.24
CA GLY A 727 -32.45 -31.64 -24.93
C GLY A 727 -31.94 -30.19 -24.98
N PHE A 728 -30.68 -30.05 -24.61
CA PHE A 728 -29.81 -28.86 -24.63
C PHE A 728 -29.79 -28.04 -25.95
N TYR A 729 -30.62 -28.36 -26.94
CA TYR A 729 -30.58 -27.84 -28.30
C TYR A 729 -31.46 -26.61 -28.57
N SER A 730 -32.20 -26.09 -27.58
CA SER A 730 -32.79 -24.76 -27.72
C SER A 730 -32.06 -23.76 -26.84
N PHE A 731 -30.85 -23.37 -27.25
CA PHE A 731 -30.56 -21.93 -27.20
C PHE A 731 -31.70 -21.29 -28.01
N ASN A 732 -32.70 -20.75 -27.32
CA ASN A 732 -33.82 -20.12 -27.98
C ASN A 732 -33.24 -19.15 -29.03
N PRO A 733 -33.65 -19.15 -30.31
CA PRO A 733 -33.15 -18.19 -31.30
C PRO A 733 -33.39 -16.71 -30.91
N ARG A 734 -34.09 -16.47 -29.79
CA ARG A 734 -34.21 -15.21 -29.05
C ARG A 734 -32.98 -14.84 -28.19
N LEU A 735 -31.93 -15.68 -28.10
CA LEU A 735 -30.68 -15.46 -27.34
C LEU A 735 -29.59 -14.68 -28.10
N ARG A 736 -29.97 -13.97 -29.17
CA ARG A 736 -29.08 -13.05 -29.89
C ARG A 736 -28.74 -11.86 -28.99
N GLY A 737 -27.72 -11.99 -28.15
CA GLY A 737 -27.28 -10.91 -27.24
C GLY A 737 -26.40 -11.33 -26.05
N MET A 738 -26.32 -12.63 -25.73
CA MET A 738 -25.49 -13.11 -24.62
C MET A 738 -24.07 -13.48 -25.05
N GLY A 739 -23.08 -13.15 -24.21
CA GLY A 739 -21.72 -13.68 -24.34
C GLY A 739 -21.64 -15.06 -23.68
N ALA A 740 -21.31 -16.10 -24.43
CA ALA A 740 -21.08 -17.43 -23.88
C ALA A 740 -19.87 -18.08 -24.56
N GLY A 741 -19.03 -18.79 -23.80
CA GLY A 741 -17.84 -19.47 -24.33
C GLY A 741 -17.05 -20.24 -23.27
N TYR A 742 -16.13 -21.11 -23.68
CA TYR A 742 -15.23 -21.85 -22.78
C TYR A 742 -15.95 -22.70 -21.71
N ASN A 743 -17.10 -23.31 -22.03
CA ASN A 743 -17.82 -24.22 -21.14
C ASN A 743 -17.64 -25.68 -21.60
N ILE A 744 -17.58 -26.63 -20.68
CA ILE A 744 -17.61 -28.08 -20.98
C ILE A 744 -19.01 -28.60 -20.66
N ILE A 745 -19.63 -29.30 -21.61
CA ILE A 745 -20.98 -29.88 -21.48
C ILE A 745 -20.93 -31.35 -21.94
N THR A 746 -21.48 -32.27 -21.15
CA THR A 746 -21.65 -33.69 -21.54
C THR A 746 -23.13 -34.04 -21.74
N ASP A 747 -23.44 -34.76 -22.83
CA ASP A 747 -24.79 -35.30 -23.12
C ASP A 747 -24.89 -36.77 -22.66
N ARG A 748 -26.12 -37.30 -22.60
CA ARG A 748 -26.52 -38.64 -22.12
C ARG A 748 -25.85 -39.80 -22.86
N ASP A 749 -25.43 -39.61 -24.11
CA ASP A 749 -24.88 -40.70 -24.93
C ASP A 749 -23.38 -40.94 -24.73
N ASN A 750 -22.76 -40.38 -23.66
CA ASN A 750 -21.30 -40.35 -23.47
C ASN A 750 -20.51 -39.76 -24.66
N SER A 751 -21.20 -39.09 -25.58
CA SER A 751 -20.60 -38.27 -26.63
C SER A 751 -20.59 -36.82 -26.16
N ALA A 752 -19.62 -36.46 -25.30
CA ALA A 752 -19.48 -35.06 -24.94
C ALA A 752 -19.31 -34.23 -26.21
N LYS A 753 -20.17 -33.23 -26.39
CA LYS A 753 -19.95 -32.17 -27.36
C LYS A 753 -19.48 -30.97 -26.58
N VAL A 754 -18.19 -30.67 -26.64
CA VAL A 754 -17.67 -29.43 -26.09
C VAL A 754 -18.16 -28.27 -26.96
N LEU A 755 -19.22 -27.60 -26.51
CA LEU A 755 -19.74 -26.41 -27.17
C LEU A 755 -18.88 -25.21 -26.77
N TYR A 756 -17.80 -25.00 -27.53
CA TYR A 756 -17.17 -23.68 -27.61
C TYR A 756 -18.04 -22.80 -28.51
N TYR A 757 -18.68 -21.78 -27.94
CA TYR A 757 -19.17 -20.66 -28.75
C TYR A 757 -18.16 -19.51 -28.64
N PRO A 758 -17.69 -18.92 -29.76
CA PRO A 758 -17.88 -19.37 -31.14
C PRO A 758 -16.96 -20.57 -31.49
N GLU A 759 -17.45 -21.41 -32.40
CA GLU A 759 -17.10 -22.82 -32.74
C GLU A 759 -15.65 -23.12 -33.20
N THR A 760 -14.61 -22.44 -32.68
CA THR A 760 -13.25 -22.56 -33.22
C THR A 760 -12.24 -23.32 -32.36
N HIS A 761 -12.59 -23.71 -31.11
CA HIS A 761 -11.67 -24.42 -30.19
C HIS A 761 -12.21 -25.78 -29.69
N GLY A 762 -13.15 -26.37 -30.42
CA GLY A 762 -13.73 -27.68 -30.10
C GLY A 762 -12.70 -28.77 -29.79
N ILE A 763 -12.76 -29.35 -28.59
CA ILE A 763 -12.17 -30.67 -28.35
C ILE A 763 -13.02 -31.65 -29.18
N ASN A 764 -12.45 -32.15 -30.28
CA ASN A 764 -13.07 -33.19 -31.08
C ASN A 764 -12.90 -34.54 -30.38
N GLY A 765 -13.94 -34.99 -29.67
CA GLY A 765 -13.98 -36.29 -28.99
C GLY A 765 -14.82 -36.20 -27.71
N GLY A 766 -15.65 -37.22 -27.45
CA GLY A 766 -16.41 -37.30 -26.20
C GLY A 766 -15.47 -37.38 -25.00
N VAL A 767 -15.75 -36.60 -23.95
CA VAL A 767 -15.05 -36.59 -22.67
C VAL A 767 -15.99 -37.14 -21.61
N THR A 768 -15.58 -38.21 -20.94
CA THR A 768 -16.31 -38.83 -19.84
C THR A 768 -16.06 -38.07 -18.52
N PRO A 769 -16.98 -38.16 -17.54
CA PRO A 769 -16.74 -37.59 -16.21
C PRO A 769 -15.43 -38.07 -15.56
N GLN A 770 -15.10 -39.35 -15.75
CA GLN A 770 -13.88 -39.98 -15.25
C GLN A 770 -12.61 -39.43 -15.93
N GLU A 771 -12.73 -38.79 -17.09
CA GLU A 771 -11.63 -38.08 -17.77
C GLU A 771 -11.43 -36.66 -17.25
N ILE A 772 -12.41 -36.09 -16.55
CA ILE A 772 -12.36 -34.72 -16.03
C ILE A 772 -11.94 -34.70 -14.56
N PHE A 773 -12.56 -35.56 -13.75
CA PHE A 773 -12.49 -35.50 -12.30
C PHE A 773 -11.64 -36.61 -11.69
N ALA A 774 -11.12 -36.36 -10.49
CA ALA A 774 -10.33 -37.31 -9.72
C ALA A 774 -11.15 -38.53 -9.30
N ASP A 775 -12.31 -38.34 -8.66
CA ASP A 775 -13.20 -39.41 -8.22
C ASP A 775 -14.68 -38.97 -8.18
N PRO A 776 -15.30 -38.78 -9.35
CA PRO A 776 -16.65 -38.23 -9.44
C PRO A 776 -17.73 -39.24 -8.98
N ALA A 777 -17.42 -40.53 -8.94
CA ALA A 777 -18.33 -41.55 -8.41
C ALA A 777 -18.57 -41.34 -6.91
N ASN A 778 -17.53 -40.89 -6.21
CA ASN A 778 -17.62 -40.54 -4.81
C ASN A 778 -17.75 -39.03 -4.57
N GLY A 779 -18.17 -38.24 -5.57
CA GLY A 779 -18.41 -36.80 -5.39
C GLY A 779 -17.15 -35.93 -5.25
N ASP A 780 -15.95 -36.47 -5.47
CA ASP A 780 -14.73 -35.67 -5.61
C ASP A 780 -14.67 -35.05 -7.01
N LEU A 781 -15.08 -33.79 -7.08
CA LEU A 781 -15.16 -33.01 -8.32
C LEU A 781 -13.89 -32.17 -8.58
N ARG A 782 -12.77 -32.46 -7.90
CA ARG A 782 -11.47 -31.86 -8.25
C ARG A 782 -10.99 -32.40 -9.60
N LEU A 783 -10.26 -31.57 -10.34
CA LEU A 783 -9.72 -31.95 -11.63
C LEU A 783 -8.60 -32.98 -11.46
N LYS A 784 -8.60 -34.02 -12.28
CA LYS A 784 -7.51 -35.01 -12.30
C LYS A 784 -6.35 -34.57 -13.21
N PRO A 785 -5.15 -35.15 -13.07
CA PRO A 785 -4.06 -34.92 -14.03
C PRO A 785 -4.50 -35.19 -15.48
N ASN A 786 -4.12 -34.28 -16.39
CA ASN A 786 -4.49 -34.31 -17.81
C ASN A 786 -5.99 -34.15 -18.10
N SER A 787 -6.77 -33.64 -17.14
CA SER A 787 -8.15 -33.27 -17.39
C SER A 787 -8.24 -32.23 -18.52
N PRO A 788 -9.16 -32.38 -19.48
CA PRO A 788 -9.35 -31.41 -20.56
C PRO A 788 -9.89 -30.06 -20.10
N ALA A 789 -10.28 -29.95 -18.82
CA ALA A 789 -10.66 -28.67 -18.21
C ALA A 789 -9.44 -27.82 -17.82
N ILE A 790 -8.25 -28.40 -17.73
CA ILE A 790 -7.03 -27.72 -17.29
C ILE A 790 -6.53 -26.75 -18.37
N ASN A 791 -6.29 -25.50 -18.00
CA ASN A 791 -5.88 -24.37 -18.85
C ASN A 791 -6.82 -24.07 -20.03
N ALA A 792 -8.05 -24.59 -19.99
CA ALA A 792 -9.01 -24.51 -21.10
C ALA A 792 -9.97 -23.31 -21.00
N GLY A 793 -9.98 -22.61 -19.87
CA GLY A 793 -10.83 -21.45 -19.60
C GLY A 793 -10.25 -20.13 -20.09
N THR A 794 -11.11 -19.13 -20.23
CA THR A 794 -10.71 -17.74 -20.47
C THR A 794 -10.42 -17.02 -19.16
N ASP A 795 -9.51 -16.04 -19.19
CA ASP A 795 -9.34 -15.12 -18.06
C ASP A 795 -10.59 -14.23 -17.91
N LEU A 796 -11.10 -14.15 -16.68
CA LEU A 796 -12.27 -13.35 -16.29
C LEU A 796 -11.93 -12.35 -15.16
N SER A 797 -10.63 -12.04 -14.94
CA SER A 797 -10.01 -11.38 -13.78
C SER A 797 -10.52 -9.99 -13.33
N THR A 798 -11.69 -9.53 -13.76
CA THR A 798 -12.34 -8.38 -13.14
C THR A 798 -12.87 -8.72 -11.74
N GLY A 799 -12.00 -8.58 -10.72
CA GLY A 799 -12.39 -8.57 -9.30
C GLY A 799 -12.54 -9.94 -8.62
N PHE A 800 -12.02 -11.03 -9.19
CA PHE A 800 -11.90 -12.34 -8.54
C PHE A 800 -10.78 -13.18 -9.15
N ASN A 801 -10.02 -13.87 -8.30
CA ASN A 801 -8.82 -14.60 -8.71
C ASN A 801 -8.61 -15.89 -7.90
N THR A 802 -9.63 -16.44 -7.26
CA THR A 802 -9.54 -17.73 -6.55
C THR A 802 -10.64 -18.70 -7.01
N ASP A 803 -10.40 -19.99 -6.85
CA ASP A 803 -11.36 -21.07 -7.08
C ASP A 803 -12.32 -21.30 -5.89
N TYR A 804 -13.07 -22.40 -5.91
CA TYR A 804 -13.93 -22.84 -4.80
C TYR A 804 -13.17 -23.06 -3.48
N ALA A 805 -11.97 -23.64 -3.53
CA ALA A 805 -11.13 -23.92 -2.36
C ALA A 805 -10.31 -22.70 -1.89
N GLY A 806 -10.38 -21.57 -2.60
CA GLY A 806 -9.56 -20.39 -2.34
C GLY A 806 -8.18 -20.45 -3.03
N THR A 807 -7.92 -21.47 -3.87
CA THR A 807 -6.71 -21.59 -4.68
C THR A 807 -6.63 -20.44 -5.67
N PRO A 808 -5.52 -19.69 -5.75
CA PRO A 808 -5.36 -18.63 -6.75
C PRO A 808 -5.49 -19.16 -8.18
N ARG A 809 -6.02 -18.35 -9.09
CA ARG A 809 -6.15 -18.66 -10.52
C ARG A 809 -5.40 -17.63 -11.37
N PRO A 810 -4.73 -18.03 -12.47
CA PRO A 810 -4.49 -19.42 -12.88
C PRO A 810 -3.32 -20.06 -12.11
N GLN A 811 -3.30 -21.40 -12.03
CA GLN A 811 -2.12 -22.16 -11.56
C GLN A 811 -1.25 -22.65 -12.72
N GLY A 812 -1.81 -22.72 -13.93
CA GLY A 812 -1.09 -23.05 -15.16
C GLY A 812 -1.03 -21.87 -16.15
N THR A 813 -1.02 -22.20 -17.44
CA THR A 813 -0.96 -21.23 -18.54
C THR A 813 -2.29 -20.52 -18.82
N GLY A 814 -3.39 -21.01 -18.25
CA GLY A 814 -4.73 -20.44 -18.39
C GLY A 814 -5.61 -20.83 -17.20
N TRP A 815 -6.80 -20.27 -17.12
CA TRP A 815 -7.77 -20.66 -16.08
C TRP A 815 -8.30 -22.06 -16.36
N ASP A 816 -8.62 -22.79 -15.29
CA ASP A 816 -9.31 -24.07 -15.46
C ASP A 816 -10.83 -23.89 -15.56
N ILE A 817 -11.48 -24.70 -16.39
CA ILE A 817 -12.94 -24.77 -16.50
C ILE A 817 -13.51 -25.49 -15.28
N GLY A 818 -14.56 -24.92 -14.68
CA GLY A 818 -15.23 -25.45 -13.48
C GLY A 818 -14.79 -24.74 -12.20
N ALA A 819 -15.29 -25.25 -11.07
CA ALA A 819 -15.18 -24.62 -9.75
C ALA A 819 -13.81 -24.76 -9.08
N TYR A 820 -13.03 -25.78 -9.44
CA TYR A 820 -11.68 -26.02 -8.92
C TYR A 820 -10.60 -25.62 -9.92
N GLU A 821 -9.47 -25.18 -9.39
CA GLU A 821 -8.21 -25.04 -10.11
C GLU A 821 -7.31 -26.26 -9.80
N TYR A 822 -6.63 -26.78 -10.80
CA TYR A 822 -5.76 -27.95 -10.73
C TYR A 822 -4.39 -27.57 -10.15
N MET A 823 -3.93 -28.38 -9.19
CA MET A 823 -2.66 -28.21 -8.51
C MET A 823 -1.76 -29.43 -8.76
N ALA A 824 -0.70 -29.26 -9.56
CA ALA A 824 0.19 -30.36 -9.96
C ALA A 824 0.92 -31.06 -8.80
N ASN A 825 1.13 -30.36 -7.68
CA ASN A 825 1.92 -30.85 -6.53
C ASN A 825 1.10 -31.08 -5.27
N SER A 826 -0.23 -30.96 -5.30
CA SER A 826 -1.05 -31.38 -4.17
C SER A 826 -1.42 -32.86 -4.33
N GLN A 827 -0.53 -33.75 -3.87
CA GLN A 827 -1.06 -34.86 -3.08
C GLN A 827 -1.57 -34.29 -1.75
N ALA A 828 -2.64 -33.50 -1.81
CA ALA A 828 -3.52 -33.43 -0.66
C ALA A 828 -4.06 -34.86 -0.50
N PRO A 829 -4.05 -35.45 0.70
CA PRO A 829 -4.58 -36.78 0.88
C PRO A 829 -5.98 -36.82 0.28
N VAL A 830 -6.22 -37.76 -0.64
CA VAL A 830 -7.58 -38.19 -0.92
C VAL A 830 -8.13 -38.58 0.45
N PRO A 831 -9.19 -37.93 0.98
CA PRO A 831 -9.87 -38.50 2.12
C PRO A 831 -10.29 -39.90 1.67
N THR A 832 -9.69 -40.95 2.23
CA THR A 832 -10.26 -42.28 2.07
C THR A 832 -11.65 -42.17 2.66
N ASP A 833 -12.69 -42.45 1.86
CA ASP A 833 -14.06 -42.65 2.35
C ASP A 833 -14.01 -43.71 3.45
N SER A 834 -13.94 -43.22 4.69
CA SER A 834 -13.55 -44.03 5.84
C SER A 834 -14.75 -44.40 6.70
N ASP A 835 -15.90 -43.78 6.44
CA ASP A 835 -17.20 -44.17 6.97
C ASP A 835 -18.04 -45.02 5.99
N GLY A 836 -17.63 -45.10 4.72
CA GLY A 836 -18.19 -45.98 3.70
C GLY A 836 -19.51 -45.47 3.13
N ASP A 837 -19.74 -44.15 3.16
CA ASP A 837 -20.94 -43.51 2.61
C ASP A 837 -20.83 -43.20 1.10
N GLY A 838 -19.66 -43.46 0.51
CA GLY A 838 -19.37 -43.22 -0.89
C GLY A 838 -19.10 -41.77 -1.23
N VAL A 839 -18.75 -40.89 -0.28
CA VAL A 839 -18.44 -39.48 -0.55
C VAL A 839 -17.27 -38.92 0.30
N PRO A 840 -16.02 -38.85 -0.23
CA PRO A 840 -14.90 -38.16 0.39
C PRO A 840 -15.19 -36.70 0.72
N ASN A 841 -15.36 -36.37 2.00
CA ASN A 841 -15.64 -35.02 2.46
C ASN A 841 -15.05 -34.72 3.86
N THR A 842 -15.24 -33.49 4.35
CA THR A 842 -14.66 -33.03 5.63
C THR A 842 -15.18 -33.78 6.88
N GLN A 843 -16.16 -34.69 6.74
CA GLN A 843 -16.71 -35.55 7.81
C GLN A 843 -15.98 -36.91 7.95
N ASP A 844 -15.02 -37.24 7.07
CA ASP A 844 -14.19 -38.47 7.06
C ASP A 844 -13.17 -38.57 8.22
N ARG A 845 -13.60 -38.43 9.48
CA ARG A 845 -12.72 -38.43 10.67
C ARG A 845 -13.15 -39.36 11.82
N CYS A 846 -14.02 -40.34 11.60
CA CYS A 846 -14.49 -41.25 12.66
C CYS A 846 -14.03 -42.71 12.50
N PRO A 847 -12.75 -43.04 12.81
CA PRO A 847 -12.17 -44.33 12.44
C PRO A 847 -12.65 -45.57 13.23
N LYS A 848 -13.60 -45.47 14.19
CA LYS A 848 -13.93 -46.59 15.11
C LYS A 848 -15.37 -46.66 15.63
N THR A 849 -16.39 -46.46 14.79
CA THR A 849 -17.79 -46.67 15.22
C THR A 849 -18.15 -48.16 15.20
N ALA A 850 -18.51 -48.72 16.36
CA ALA A 850 -18.94 -50.13 16.46
C ALA A 850 -20.17 -50.39 15.56
N ALA A 851 -20.21 -51.54 14.89
CA ALA A 851 -21.23 -51.88 13.88
C ALA A 851 -22.68 -51.65 14.37
N ALA A 852 -22.95 -51.85 15.66
CA ALA A 852 -24.26 -51.64 16.27
C ALA A 852 -24.74 -50.17 16.30
N ALA A 853 -23.85 -49.19 16.14
CA ALA A 853 -24.19 -47.76 16.18
C ALA A 853 -24.22 -47.07 14.79
N ARG A 854 -23.85 -47.78 13.71
CA ARG A 854 -23.83 -47.23 12.33
C ARG A 854 -25.18 -46.70 11.86
N ALA A 855 -26.27 -47.40 12.18
CA ALA A 855 -27.62 -46.97 11.80
C ALA A 855 -28.09 -45.70 12.53
N PHE A 856 -27.56 -45.40 13.72
CA PHE A 856 -27.89 -44.19 14.48
C PHE A 856 -27.05 -42.99 14.01
N VAL A 857 -25.75 -43.20 13.75
CA VAL A 857 -24.85 -42.16 13.22
C VAL A 857 -25.24 -41.76 11.79
N ASN A 858 -25.63 -42.69 10.92
CA ASN A 858 -26.15 -42.37 9.57
C ASN A 858 -27.49 -41.61 9.61
N ARG A 859 -28.24 -41.69 10.73
CA ARG A 859 -29.56 -41.06 10.89
C ARG A 859 -29.49 -39.67 11.54
N TYR A 860 -28.46 -39.40 12.35
CA TYR A 860 -28.36 -38.18 13.17
C TYR A 860 -27.02 -37.42 13.05
N GLY A 861 -26.02 -37.95 12.32
CA GLY A 861 -24.70 -37.35 12.13
C GLY A 861 -23.72 -37.57 13.30
N CYS A 862 -22.42 -37.39 13.03
CA CYS A 862 -21.37 -37.31 14.05
C CYS A 862 -21.34 -35.92 14.73
N ALA A 863 -20.96 -35.86 16.00
CA ALA A 863 -20.67 -34.59 16.67
C ALA A 863 -19.38 -33.96 16.10
N LEU A 864 -19.44 -32.68 15.70
CA LEU A 864 -18.33 -31.96 15.06
C LEU A 864 -17.14 -31.74 16.03
N PRO A 865 -15.87 -31.84 15.58
CA PRO A 865 -14.71 -31.34 16.32
C PRO A 865 -14.66 -29.80 16.30
N ILE A 866 -14.33 -29.21 17.44
CA ILE A 866 -14.09 -27.77 17.63
C ILE A 866 -12.65 -27.47 17.18
N ALA A 867 -12.44 -26.96 15.96
CA ALA A 867 -11.14 -26.37 15.58
C ALA A 867 -11.28 -25.38 14.40
N THR A 868 -11.24 -24.09 14.70
CA THR A 868 -10.77 -22.97 13.84
C THR A 868 -10.64 -21.76 14.76
N LYS A 869 -9.47 -21.62 15.37
CA LYS A 869 -9.12 -20.53 16.27
C LYS A 869 -7.70 -20.07 15.93
N PHE A 870 -7.56 -18.77 15.67
CA PHE A 870 -6.33 -18.00 15.53
C PHE A 870 -5.51 -18.17 14.25
N ASP A 871 -5.65 -17.18 13.37
CA ASP A 871 -4.65 -16.86 12.36
C ASP A 871 -4.41 -15.34 12.40
N ILE A 872 -3.62 -14.86 13.38
CA ILE A 872 -2.78 -13.64 13.32
C ILE A 872 -1.72 -13.75 14.45
N ALA A 873 -0.43 -13.77 14.12
CA ALA A 873 0.69 -13.81 15.06
C ALA A 873 1.03 -12.42 15.68
N PRO A 874 1.62 -12.37 16.89
CA PRO A 874 2.80 -11.53 17.13
C PRO A 874 3.93 -12.26 17.89
N ASP A 875 5.18 -11.89 17.56
CA ASP A 875 6.45 -12.43 18.10
C ASP A 875 6.64 -12.24 19.62
N PHE A 876 7.16 -13.26 20.32
CA PHE A 876 7.72 -13.16 21.69
C PHE A 876 9.11 -13.81 21.76
N ASN A 877 10.06 -13.26 22.53
CA ASN A 877 11.41 -13.83 22.71
C ASN A 877 11.73 -14.18 24.19
N ALA A 878 12.82 -14.94 24.39
CA ALA A 878 13.13 -15.64 25.65
C ALA A 878 13.31 -14.75 26.89
N THR A 879 13.53 -13.44 26.71
CA THR A 879 13.68 -12.48 27.82
C THR A 879 12.33 -12.13 28.47
N ASP A 880 11.24 -12.23 27.72
CA ASP A 880 9.89 -11.91 28.21
C ASP A 880 9.35 -12.97 29.19
N ILE A 881 9.84 -14.21 29.12
CA ILE A 881 9.35 -15.35 29.91
C ILE A 881 9.79 -15.30 31.38
N ASN A 882 11.00 -14.82 31.66
CA ASN A 882 11.58 -14.88 33.02
C ASN A 882 11.07 -13.76 33.96
N GLY A 883 10.37 -12.74 33.44
CA GLY A 883 9.83 -11.62 34.22
C GLY A 883 8.33 -11.70 34.55
N MET A 884 7.61 -12.71 34.06
CA MET A 884 6.15 -12.81 34.23
C MET A 884 5.76 -13.46 35.56
N GLN A 885 5.17 -12.67 36.47
CA GLN A 885 4.61 -13.18 37.75
C GLN A 885 3.34 -14.01 37.56
N ASN A 886 2.62 -13.81 36.45
CA ASN A 886 1.50 -14.62 36.00
C ASN A 886 1.60 -14.74 34.49
N LEU A 887 1.69 -15.97 34.00
CA LEU A 887 1.72 -16.27 32.58
C LEU A 887 0.45 -17.05 32.24
N GLU A 888 -0.56 -16.35 31.72
CA GLU A 888 -1.69 -16.99 31.05
C GLU A 888 -1.28 -17.28 29.60
N LEU A 889 -0.65 -18.43 29.38
CA LEU A 889 -0.58 -19.00 28.04
C LEU A 889 -1.95 -19.55 27.72
N GLY A 890 -2.40 -19.25 26.50
CA GLY A 890 -3.78 -19.40 26.08
C GLY A 890 -4.41 -20.77 26.30
N ILE A 891 -5.71 -20.78 26.05
CA ILE A 891 -6.61 -21.89 26.27
C ILE A 891 -6.35 -22.96 25.20
N SER A 892 -5.83 -24.12 25.59
CA SER A 892 -5.95 -25.35 24.81
C SER A 892 -7.05 -26.23 25.39
N GLN A 893 -7.40 -27.28 24.66
CA GLN A 893 -8.70 -27.92 24.75
C GLN A 893 -8.68 -29.27 25.47
N TYR A 894 -7.65 -29.49 26.31
CA TYR A 894 -7.62 -30.52 27.36
C TYR A 894 -7.61 -29.98 28.81
N GLY A 895 -7.59 -28.66 29.03
CA GLY A 895 -7.75 -28.07 30.36
C GLY A 895 -6.87 -26.84 30.61
N LYS A 896 -7.18 -26.08 31.68
CA LYS A 896 -6.38 -24.93 32.13
C LYS A 896 -5.15 -25.43 32.89
N ILE A 897 -3.96 -25.02 32.48
CA ILE A 897 -2.77 -25.10 33.35
C ILE A 897 -2.74 -23.81 34.17
N SER A 898 -2.70 -23.93 35.49
CA SER A 898 -2.42 -22.79 36.38
C SER A 898 -1.30 -23.16 37.32
N TYR A 899 -0.24 -22.37 37.28
CA TYR A 899 0.88 -22.47 38.20
C TYR A 899 0.60 -21.57 39.39
N THR A 900 0.20 -22.18 40.52
CA THR A 900 0.14 -21.48 41.81
C THR A 900 0.73 -22.38 42.89
N ASN A 901 1.77 -21.90 43.57
CA ASN A 901 2.38 -22.54 44.74
C ASN A 901 2.69 -24.05 44.61
N LYS A 902 3.60 -24.40 43.68
CA LYS A 902 4.30 -25.70 43.59
C LYS A 902 3.42 -26.97 43.49
N SER A 903 2.15 -26.87 43.07
CA SER A 903 1.27 -28.03 42.82
C SER A 903 0.51 -27.85 41.50
N ILE A 904 0.41 -28.92 40.69
CA ILE A 904 -0.32 -28.93 39.41
C ILE A 904 -1.68 -29.61 39.62
N LEU A 905 -2.77 -28.96 39.20
CA LEU A 905 -4.14 -29.46 39.30
C LEU A 905 -4.77 -29.58 37.91
N LEU A 906 -5.29 -30.76 37.54
CA LEU A 906 -5.95 -31.05 36.25
C LEU A 906 -7.45 -31.28 36.44
N VAL A 907 -8.29 -30.60 35.64
CA VAL A 907 -9.74 -30.80 35.57
C VAL A 907 -10.15 -31.06 34.12
N LYS A 908 -10.94 -32.12 33.87
CA LYS A 908 -11.20 -32.75 32.56
C LYS A 908 -12.43 -32.16 31.84
N MET A 909 -12.34 -32.00 30.50
CA MET A 909 -13.24 -32.59 29.45
C MET A 909 -12.89 -32.09 28.01
N SER A 910 -12.34 -33.01 27.17
CA SER A 910 -12.34 -33.19 25.67
C SER A 910 -12.13 -32.01 24.68
N ALA A 911 -11.45 -32.08 23.51
CA ALA A 911 -10.45 -32.96 22.82
C ALA A 911 -10.28 -32.49 21.34
N GLY A 912 -9.03 -32.38 20.81
CA GLY A 912 -8.66 -31.72 19.52
C GLY A 912 -7.63 -30.52 19.50
N GLU A 913 -6.35 -30.74 19.81
CA GLU A 913 -5.28 -29.75 20.09
C GLU A 913 -4.27 -29.62 18.93
N ASP A 914 -3.37 -28.61 18.98
CA ASP A 914 -1.88 -28.73 18.94
C ASP A 914 -1.27 -27.34 18.59
N ASP A 915 -0.30 -26.74 19.28
CA ASP A 915 0.83 -27.26 20.06
C ASP A 915 0.85 -26.79 21.53
N MET A 916 0.68 -27.74 22.48
CA MET A 916 1.27 -27.73 23.83
C MET A 916 1.35 -29.19 24.32
N LEU A 917 2.39 -29.54 25.08
CA LEU A 917 2.68 -30.84 25.74
C LEU A 917 1.51 -31.87 25.76
N ASN A 918 1.53 -32.82 24.83
CA ASN A 918 0.47 -33.84 24.65
C ASN A 918 0.73 -35.09 25.52
N LEU A 919 0.12 -35.15 26.71
CA LEU A 919 0.18 -36.33 27.59
C LEU A 919 -0.63 -37.54 27.06
N ASP A 920 -1.52 -37.37 26.09
CA ASP A 920 -2.37 -38.44 25.54
C ASP A 920 -1.60 -39.38 24.59
N ALA A 921 -0.50 -38.93 23.98
CA ALA A 921 0.40 -39.79 23.19
C ALA A 921 1.29 -40.71 24.06
N ASP A 922 1.55 -40.30 25.30
CA ASP A 922 2.60 -40.90 26.15
C ASP A 922 2.07 -41.64 27.37
N LEU A 923 0.75 -41.58 27.61
CA LEU A 923 0.07 -42.25 28.69
C LEU A 923 -1.00 -43.23 28.15
N ASN A 924 -0.64 -44.50 27.92
CA ASN A 924 -1.60 -45.50 27.44
C ASN A 924 -2.33 -46.17 28.62
N ILE A 925 -3.64 -45.91 28.70
CA ILE A 925 -4.54 -46.53 29.67
C ILE A 925 -5.37 -47.61 28.96
N SER A 926 -5.05 -48.87 29.21
CA SER A 926 -5.81 -50.00 28.65
C SER A 926 -5.77 -51.22 29.58
N GLN A 927 -6.88 -51.96 29.66
CA GLN A 927 -6.96 -53.27 30.36
C GLN A 927 -6.27 -53.32 31.74
N ASN A 928 -6.62 -52.42 32.66
CA ASN A 928 -6.03 -52.31 34.01
C ASN A 928 -4.52 -52.01 34.05
N LYS A 929 -3.95 -51.45 32.97
CA LYS A 929 -2.56 -51.01 32.90
C LYS A 929 -2.49 -49.52 32.55
N ILE A 930 -1.51 -48.84 33.12
CA ILE A 930 -1.17 -47.44 32.86
C ILE A 930 0.27 -47.43 32.37
N THR A 931 0.53 -47.12 31.11
CA THR A 931 1.89 -47.15 30.52
C THR A 931 2.39 -45.74 30.25
N LEU A 932 3.55 -45.39 30.79
CA LEU A 932 4.27 -44.13 30.57
C LEU A 932 5.35 -44.34 29.49
N ASN A 933 5.44 -43.48 28.47
CA ASN A 933 6.48 -43.56 27.43
C ASN A 933 7.50 -42.42 27.57
N GLN A 934 8.71 -42.73 28.01
CA GLN A 934 9.78 -41.79 28.35
C GLN A 934 10.35 -41.05 27.14
N ASN A 935 10.33 -41.62 25.94
CA ASN A 935 11.00 -41.03 24.78
C ASN A 935 10.39 -39.70 24.30
N ASN A 936 9.19 -39.38 24.77
CA ASN A 936 8.43 -38.18 24.40
C ASN A 936 8.16 -37.25 25.59
N LEU A 937 8.58 -37.64 26.80
CA LEU A 937 8.41 -36.83 28.01
C LEU A 937 9.75 -36.13 28.35
N PRO A 938 9.76 -34.83 28.68
CA PRO A 938 10.99 -34.16 29.11
C PRO A 938 11.50 -34.79 30.40
N GLN A 939 12.78 -35.17 30.46
CA GLN A 939 13.40 -35.71 31.68
C GLN A 939 13.32 -34.66 32.79
N LEU A 940 12.53 -34.93 33.81
CA LEU A 940 12.54 -34.15 35.04
C LEU A 940 13.46 -34.88 36.04
N ASN A 941 14.19 -34.13 36.87
CA ASN A 941 15.14 -34.72 37.84
C ASN A 941 14.49 -34.88 39.23
N GLN A 942 13.16 -35.02 39.32
CA GLN A 942 12.42 -35.07 40.59
C GLN A 942 11.19 -35.99 40.50
N SER A 943 10.79 -36.60 41.62
CA SER A 943 9.59 -37.45 41.65
C SER A 943 8.32 -36.66 41.33
N ALA A 944 7.49 -37.18 40.43
CA ALA A 944 6.18 -36.63 40.10
C ALA A 944 5.04 -37.45 40.73
N THR A 945 3.98 -36.78 41.18
CA THR A 945 2.74 -37.44 41.61
C THR A 945 1.67 -37.21 40.56
N ILE A 946 1.06 -38.29 40.09
CA ILE A 946 0.08 -38.30 39.01
C ILE A 946 -1.26 -38.80 39.57
N THR A 947 -2.29 -37.98 39.43
CA THR A 947 -3.67 -38.35 39.79
C THR A 947 -4.53 -38.46 38.54
N ILE A 948 -5.11 -39.64 38.33
CA ILE A 948 -6.02 -39.92 37.22
C ILE A 948 -7.45 -40.03 37.74
N TYR A 949 -8.31 -39.17 37.22
CA TYR A 949 -9.72 -39.10 37.56
C TYR A 949 -10.59 -39.85 36.54
N ASN A 950 -11.75 -40.32 37.01
CA ASN A 950 -12.78 -41.00 36.24
C ASN A 950 -12.35 -42.35 35.61
N THR A 951 -11.60 -43.17 36.37
CA THR A 951 -11.12 -44.50 35.98
C THR A 951 -11.85 -45.65 36.71
N ASN A 952 -11.99 -46.80 36.04
CA ASN A 952 -12.63 -48.01 36.58
C ASN A 952 -11.66 -49.20 36.50
N PHE A 953 -10.55 -49.16 37.24
CA PHE A 953 -9.55 -50.22 37.22
C PHE A 953 -9.84 -51.34 38.22
N THR A 954 -9.60 -52.58 37.81
CA THR A 954 -9.55 -53.73 38.72
C THR A 954 -8.09 -54.14 38.89
N ASN A 955 -7.45 -53.65 39.96
CA ASN A 955 -6.04 -53.89 40.30
C ASN A 955 -5.03 -53.32 39.27
N PRO A 956 -4.91 -51.98 39.18
CA PRO A 956 -4.12 -51.33 38.15
C PRO A 956 -2.61 -51.58 38.30
N LYS A 957 -1.93 -51.84 37.19
CA LYS A 957 -0.47 -51.92 37.09
C LYS A 957 0.09 -50.70 36.38
N ILE A 958 1.23 -50.20 36.83
CA ILE A 958 1.91 -49.06 36.20
C ILE A 958 3.09 -49.61 35.43
N LEU A 959 3.19 -49.27 34.15
CA LEU A 959 4.26 -49.63 33.26
C LEU A 959 5.02 -48.36 32.87
N LYS A 960 6.35 -48.43 32.79
CA LYS A 960 7.22 -47.42 32.21
C LYS A 960 7.91 -48.05 30.98
N ASP A 961 7.80 -47.40 29.83
CA ASP A 961 8.26 -47.88 28.52
C ASP A 961 7.80 -49.30 28.19
N GLY A 962 6.55 -49.62 28.55
CA GLY A 962 5.94 -50.94 28.34
C GLY A 962 6.31 -52.02 29.36
N THR A 963 7.17 -51.73 30.34
CA THR A 963 7.61 -52.69 31.39
C THR A 963 7.07 -52.30 32.76
N GLU A 964 6.73 -53.25 33.64
CA GLU A 964 6.13 -52.94 34.95
C GLU A 964 7.06 -52.10 35.83
N CYS A 965 6.61 -50.91 36.20
CA CYS A 965 7.35 -49.95 37.02
C CYS A 965 7.30 -50.39 38.48
N THR A 966 8.30 -51.16 38.90
CA THR A 966 8.39 -51.72 40.26
C THR A 966 8.55 -50.67 41.34
N ASN A 967 9.04 -49.47 40.99
CA ASN A 967 9.29 -48.37 41.93
C ASN A 967 8.15 -47.33 41.95
N CYS A 968 7.14 -47.47 41.08
CA CYS A 968 5.97 -46.61 41.10
C CYS A 968 5.03 -47.05 42.23
N GLN A 969 4.59 -46.12 43.08
CA GLN A 969 3.71 -46.43 44.21
C GLN A 969 2.33 -45.80 44.03
N ILE A 970 1.27 -46.62 44.07
CA ILE A 970 -0.11 -46.14 44.09
C ILE A 970 -0.38 -45.53 45.47
N ALA A 971 -0.46 -44.20 45.53
CA ALA A 971 -0.67 -43.43 46.75
C ALA A 971 -2.14 -43.48 47.22
N SER A 972 -3.12 -43.52 46.31
CA SER A 972 -4.52 -43.72 46.67
C SER A 972 -5.35 -44.29 45.52
N TYR A 973 -6.38 -45.09 45.83
CA TYR A 973 -7.35 -45.55 44.84
C TYR A 973 -8.77 -45.56 45.43
N ASN A 974 -9.64 -44.70 44.93
CA ASN A 974 -11.03 -44.58 45.36
C ASN A 974 -11.97 -44.95 44.21
N ARG A 975 -12.68 -46.08 44.36
CA ARG A 975 -13.61 -46.59 43.34
C ARG A 975 -14.89 -45.76 43.22
N ASN A 976 -15.33 -45.12 44.30
CA ASN A 976 -16.57 -44.33 44.30
C ASN A 976 -16.39 -43.01 43.55
N SER A 977 -15.26 -42.32 43.79
CA SER A 977 -14.88 -41.12 43.03
C SER A 977 -14.08 -41.45 41.76
N LYS A 978 -13.90 -42.74 41.46
CA LYS A 978 -13.20 -43.26 40.28
C LYS A 978 -11.80 -42.65 40.10
N THR A 979 -11.03 -42.55 41.18
CA THR A 979 -9.77 -41.79 41.21
C THR A 979 -8.62 -42.67 41.62
N ILE A 980 -7.50 -42.61 40.90
CA ILE A 980 -6.23 -43.24 41.30
C ILE A 980 -5.13 -42.19 41.33
N THR A 981 -4.33 -42.18 42.40
CA THR A 981 -3.12 -41.37 42.53
C THR A 981 -1.93 -42.29 42.68
N PHE A 982 -0.84 -42.02 41.97
CA PHE A 982 0.41 -42.74 42.11
C PHE A 982 1.61 -41.83 41.93
N SER A 983 2.75 -42.23 42.46
CA SER A 983 4.02 -41.53 42.31
C SER A 983 4.93 -42.26 41.34
N VAL A 984 5.68 -41.48 40.56
CA VAL A 984 6.72 -41.95 39.64
C VAL A 984 8.04 -41.31 40.09
N PRO A 985 8.93 -42.08 40.73
CA PRO A 985 10.25 -41.59 41.11
C PRO A 985 11.10 -41.30 39.88
N GLU A 986 11.85 -40.19 39.88
CA GLU A 986 12.77 -39.81 38.78
C GLU A 986 12.06 -39.76 37.42
N PHE A 987 10.87 -39.16 37.43
CA PHE A 987 10.17 -38.73 36.21
C PHE A 987 10.81 -37.45 35.72
#